data_AF-A0A3A8EJC9-F1
#
_entry.id   AF-A0A3A8EJC9-F1
#
_cell.length_a   1.000
_cell.length_b   1.000
_cell.length_c   1.000
_cell.angle_alpha   90.00
_cell.angle_beta   90.00
_cell.angle_gamma   90.00
#
_symmetry.space_group_name_H-M   'P 1'
#
loop_
_entity.id
_entity.type
_entity.pdbx_description
1 polymer ?
#
loop_
_entity_poly.entity_id
_entity_poly.type
_entity_poly.pdbx_seq_one_letter_code
_entity_poly.pdbx_strand_id
1 'polypeptide(L)'
;MPTRFPLQTLTLSISLLFSSIGISYAHAETSAATDLPTAAEIPAVTDPHTGEAPEEEPQIDVSTLTIIGYHEITSKDAVIPDYAVTPQRFELHLDWLIKNGYHFISVDQLIKANEGKLKLPPKPVLLTVDDGYQSFYQYAYPILKARKIPAVLAVVGKWLEVKPNKMVQFGDEKLERSKLLSWKEIKEMQDSGLIEIGSHSYDLHHGVTGNPQGNSEPAATTRIYDDKTKTYESDRAYEKRISDDLKKNIETFKANGIRAPRVMVWPYGRYNMETVRIAKKLGMPITITLDDGPDHVTKSLGHLSRILVMKGESTDDLAQDILTRQMNLNDNNRPQKIMHIDLDYIYDPDPAQIERNLGHVLDRIRAAGVNTVYLQAFSDPDANGSADMVYFPNRYLPMRADLFNRVAWQISTRTSVNRVYAWMPLMAWELPKNNPASKKLVVTQQPKDSDHLNMGYIRLSPYSPEARKVIEGIYTDLAKYSTFDGILFHDDTTLSDYEDASPDALKAYAKAGLPTDLDKIRNDDALLSKWTDFKIKTIDNFAMKLASDVRYYQPYLLTARNMYAQVALSPYAENWYSQSLEQSLKRYDFTAIMAMPYMEQAENPTKFYQDIVKRVKQYPNGIKKTVFELQATNWRTNQPVPSQELVDTIRSLYSQGAMHVGYYPDDPFKDHPDTQMLHDVFATKPSKLVP
;
A
#
# COMPACT_ATOMS: atom_id res chain seq x y z
N MET A 1 -5.09 33.13 14.51
CA MET A 1 -5.74 33.73 13.32
C MET A 1 -4.69 33.84 12.22
N PRO A 2 -4.94 33.17 11.08
CA PRO A 2 -4.84 33.86 9.80
C PRO A 2 -6.08 33.59 8.93
N THR A 3 -6.51 34.65 8.24
CA THR A 3 -7.67 34.74 7.36
C THR A 3 -7.37 34.14 5.98
N ARG A 4 -8.24 33.23 5.49
CA ARG A 4 -8.23 32.73 4.11
C ARG A 4 -9.23 33.53 3.25
N PHE A 5 -8.78 34.02 2.10
CA PHE A 5 -9.63 34.61 1.04
C PHE A 5 -10.17 33.50 0.10
N PRO A 6 -11.38 33.62 -0.46
CA PRO A 6 -11.96 32.60 -1.33
C PRO A 6 -11.64 32.85 -2.81
N LEU A 7 -11.31 31.78 -3.55
CA LEU A 7 -11.26 31.78 -5.03
C LEU A 7 -12.68 31.67 -5.60
N GLN A 8 -13.01 32.55 -6.56
CA GLN A 8 -14.21 32.48 -7.39
C GLN A 8 -13.97 31.57 -8.60
N THR A 9 -14.94 30.68 -8.85
CA THR A 9 -15.07 29.80 -10.02
C THR A 9 -15.48 30.58 -11.27
N LEU A 10 -14.80 30.33 -12.40
CA LEU A 10 -15.24 30.75 -13.74
C LEU A 10 -15.69 29.51 -14.53
N THR A 11 -16.93 29.52 -14.99
CA THR A 11 -17.56 28.53 -15.86
C THR A 11 -17.15 28.76 -17.31
N LEU A 12 -16.75 27.71 -18.03
CA LEU A 12 -16.58 27.75 -19.49
C LEU A 12 -17.44 26.66 -20.15
N SER A 13 -18.36 27.10 -21.00
CA SER A 13 -19.23 26.27 -21.84
C SER A 13 -18.51 25.89 -23.12
N ILE A 14 -18.50 24.60 -23.48
CA ILE A 14 -18.00 24.11 -24.78
C ILE A 14 -19.13 23.43 -25.54
N SER A 15 -19.43 23.96 -26.73
CA SER A 15 -20.42 23.47 -27.68
C SER A 15 -19.84 22.35 -28.55
N LEU A 16 -20.63 21.27 -28.71
CA LEU A 16 -20.40 20.18 -29.65
C LEU A 16 -20.62 20.62 -31.12
N LEU A 17 -19.78 20.11 -32.02
CA LEU A 17 -20.09 19.99 -33.44
C LEU A 17 -19.57 18.64 -33.98
N PHE A 18 -20.52 17.82 -34.44
CA PHE A 18 -20.29 16.57 -35.16
C PHE A 18 -19.89 16.86 -36.61
N SER A 19 -19.01 16.03 -37.18
CA SER A 19 -19.10 15.67 -38.60
C SER A 19 -18.55 14.26 -38.83
N SER A 20 -19.25 13.57 -39.73
CA SER A 20 -19.22 12.14 -40.03
C SER A 20 -18.74 11.96 -41.47
N ILE A 21 -17.85 11.00 -41.73
CA ILE A 21 -17.69 10.38 -43.06
C ILE A 21 -17.29 8.92 -42.85
N GLY A 22 -18.08 8.00 -43.37
CA GLY A 22 -17.75 6.58 -43.53
C GLY A 22 -17.51 6.25 -45.00
N ILE A 23 -16.67 5.23 -45.27
CA ILE A 23 -16.62 4.49 -46.53
C ILE A 23 -16.29 3.02 -46.22
N SER A 24 -17.10 2.10 -46.76
CA SER A 24 -16.98 0.63 -46.73
C SER A 24 -16.30 0.07 -47.99
N TYR A 25 -16.05 -1.25 -48.00
CA TYR A 25 -15.91 -2.25 -49.09
C TYR A 25 -14.59 -3.05 -48.97
N ALA A 26 -14.46 -4.36 -49.21
CA ALA A 26 -15.33 -5.55 -49.25
C ALA A 26 -14.38 -6.78 -49.40
N HIS A 27 -14.91 -7.97 -49.16
CA HIS A 27 -14.27 -9.29 -49.09
C HIS A 27 -13.67 -9.84 -50.40
N ALA A 28 -12.77 -10.84 -50.26
CA ALA A 28 -12.64 -11.97 -51.19
C ALA A 28 -12.12 -13.24 -50.47
N GLU A 29 -12.79 -14.37 -50.72
CA GLU A 29 -12.51 -15.74 -50.24
C GLU A 29 -11.78 -16.60 -51.31
N THR A 30 -11.46 -17.85 -50.92
CA THR A 30 -11.19 -19.12 -51.67
C THR A 30 -9.71 -19.57 -51.72
N SER A 31 -9.29 -20.85 -51.62
CA SER A 31 -9.89 -22.16 -51.24
C SER A 31 -8.80 -23.26 -51.11
N ALA A 32 -9.00 -24.23 -50.19
CA ALA A 32 -8.72 -25.69 -50.20
C ALA A 32 -7.36 -26.35 -50.64
N ALA A 33 -6.75 -27.04 -49.66
CA ALA A 33 -6.33 -28.46 -49.54
C ALA A 33 -5.23 -29.14 -50.40
N THR A 34 -4.26 -29.80 -49.72
CA THR A 34 -3.77 -31.20 -49.94
C THR A 34 -2.81 -31.64 -48.81
N ASP A 35 -2.64 -32.97 -48.65
CA ASP A 35 -2.29 -33.70 -47.42
C ASP A 35 -0.92 -34.42 -47.49
N LEU A 36 -0.34 -34.75 -46.30
CA LEU A 36 0.67 -35.80 -45.94
C LEU A 36 2.19 -35.47 -45.76
N PRO A 37 2.92 -36.21 -44.86
CA PRO A 37 3.74 -35.65 -43.78
C PRO A 37 5.25 -35.95 -43.88
N THR A 38 6.10 -35.11 -43.30
CA THR A 38 7.52 -35.44 -43.07
C THR A 38 8.17 -34.60 -41.97
N ALA A 39 8.94 -35.29 -41.11
CA ALA A 39 9.97 -34.82 -40.19
C ALA A 39 9.54 -33.82 -39.09
N ALA A 40 9.58 -34.26 -37.83
CA ALA A 40 9.42 -33.40 -36.66
C ALA A 40 10.58 -32.38 -36.58
N GLU A 41 10.36 -31.20 -37.13
CA GLU A 41 11.12 -30.00 -36.82
C GLU A 41 10.85 -29.60 -35.37
N ILE A 42 11.94 -29.37 -34.65
CA ILE A 42 11.97 -28.71 -33.35
C ILE A 42 11.17 -27.41 -33.49
N PRO A 43 10.19 -27.09 -32.62
CA PRO A 43 9.51 -25.82 -32.72
C PRO A 43 10.54 -24.71 -32.48
N ALA A 44 10.78 -23.91 -33.52
CA ALA A 44 11.34 -22.59 -33.35
C ALA A 44 10.53 -21.87 -32.26
N VAL A 45 11.22 -21.21 -31.34
CA VAL A 45 10.62 -20.30 -30.37
C VAL A 45 9.85 -19.24 -31.16
N THR A 46 8.55 -19.45 -31.34
CA THR A 46 7.66 -18.46 -31.90
C THR A 46 7.57 -17.34 -30.87
N ASP A 47 8.06 -16.16 -31.24
CA ASP A 47 7.79 -14.88 -30.60
C ASP A 47 6.29 -14.79 -30.23
N PRO A 48 5.92 -14.81 -28.94
CA PRO A 48 4.54 -14.60 -28.56
C PRO A 48 4.35 -13.10 -28.32
N HIS A 49 3.43 -12.54 -29.12
CA HIS A 49 2.74 -11.24 -28.93
C HIS A 49 3.33 -10.02 -29.64
N THR A 50 3.14 -9.93 -30.96
CA THR A 50 3.13 -8.63 -31.68
C THR A 50 1.85 -7.81 -31.43
N GLY A 51 0.96 -8.23 -30.52
CA GLY A 51 -0.26 -7.54 -30.12
C GLY A 51 -0.27 -7.23 -28.63
N GLU A 52 -0.94 -6.15 -28.23
CA GLU A 52 -1.19 -5.84 -26.82
C GLU A 52 -1.99 -6.98 -26.17
N ALA A 53 -1.64 -7.39 -24.95
CA ALA A 53 -2.45 -8.37 -24.23
C ALA A 53 -3.82 -7.76 -23.91
N PRO A 54 -4.93 -8.50 -24.06
CA PRO A 54 -6.24 -7.97 -23.73
C PRO A 54 -6.27 -7.58 -22.25
N GLU A 55 -6.60 -6.32 -21.97
CA GLU A 55 -6.95 -5.91 -20.61
C GLU A 55 -8.33 -6.47 -20.28
N GLU A 56 -8.47 -7.18 -19.15
CA GLU A 56 -9.78 -7.55 -18.65
C GLU A 56 -10.47 -6.29 -18.12
N GLU A 57 -11.57 -5.87 -18.77
CA GLU A 57 -12.37 -4.77 -18.25
C GLU A 57 -12.97 -5.16 -16.88
N PRO A 58 -12.85 -4.30 -15.86
CA PRO A 58 -13.35 -4.59 -14.53
C PRO A 58 -14.87 -4.83 -14.56
N GLN A 59 -15.29 -6.01 -14.07
CA GLN A 59 -16.71 -6.38 -13.98
C GLN A 59 -17.31 -5.86 -12.67
N ILE A 60 -18.56 -5.39 -12.72
CA ILE A 60 -19.29 -4.94 -11.53
C ILE A 60 -19.79 -6.16 -10.74
N ASP A 61 -19.19 -6.44 -9.59
CA ASP A 61 -19.68 -7.47 -8.66
C ASP A 61 -20.73 -6.91 -7.70
N VAL A 62 -22.00 -7.11 -8.04
CA VAL A 62 -23.15 -6.70 -7.21
C VAL A 62 -23.33 -7.56 -5.94
N SER A 63 -22.54 -8.61 -5.73
CA SER A 63 -22.52 -9.39 -4.49
C SER A 63 -21.58 -8.81 -3.42
N THR A 64 -20.74 -7.83 -3.80
CA THR A 64 -19.86 -7.07 -2.90
C THR A 64 -20.66 -6.46 -1.75
N LEU A 65 -20.21 -6.72 -0.52
CA LEU A 65 -20.73 -6.04 0.66
C LEU A 65 -20.23 -4.60 0.67
N THR A 66 -21.15 -3.65 0.68
CA THR A 66 -20.82 -2.24 0.84
C THR A 66 -20.97 -1.86 2.31
N ILE A 67 -19.92 -1.33 2.92
CA ILE A 67 -19.99 -0.76 4.27
C ILE A 67 -19.79 0.75 4.17
N ILE A 68 -20.69 1.52 4.77
CA ILE A 68 -20.68 2.99 4.71
C ILE A 68 -20.61 3.53 6.13
N GLY A 69 -19.54 4.26 6.43
CA GLY A 69 -19.27 4.87 7.72
C GLY A 69 -19.59 6.36 7.76
N TYR A 70 -20.38 6.76 8.75
CA TYR A 70 -20.63 8.16 9.12
C TYR A 70 -20.03 8.47 10.49
N HIS A 71 -19.80 9.75 10.78
CA HIS A 71 -19.43 10.21 12.12
C HIS A 71 -20.56 11.07 12.70
N GLU A 72 -20.54 12.37 12.41
CA GLU A 72 -21.54 13.30 12.95
C GLU A 72 -22.63 13.61 11.92
N ILE A 73 -23.90 13.41 12.28
CA ILE A 73 -25.05 13.82 11.46
C ILE A 73 -25.77 14.96 12.16
N THR A 74 -25.54 16.20 11.72
CA THR A 74 -25.99 17.40 12.45
C THR A 74 -26.41 18.54 11.53
N SER A 75 -27.42 19.30 11.96
CA SER A 75 -27.82 20.57 11.34
C SER A 75 -27.19 21.80 12.02
N LYS A 76 -26.38 21.57 13.06
CA LYS A 76 -25.67 22.59 13.85
C LYS A 76 -24.19 22.58 13.52
N ASP A 77 -23.43 23.45 14.18
CA ASP A 77 -21.97 23.40 14.14
C ASP A 77 -21.48 22.03 14.64
N ALA A 78 -20.80 21.32 13.73
CA ALA A 78 -20.19 20.04 13.96
C ALA A 78 -18.90 20.17 14.79
N VAL A 79 -18.56 19.11 15.52
CA VAL A 79 -17.33 19.01 16.30
C VAL A 79 -16.12 18.98 15.37
N ILE A 80 -16.14 18.09 14.38
CA ILE A 80 -15.16 18.08 13.29
C ILE A 80 -15.92 18.24 11.97
N PRO A 81 -15.94 19.46 11.39
CA PRO A 81 -16.76 19.74 10.22
C PRO A 81 -16.49 18.83 9.02
N ASP A 82 -15.25 18.37 8.82
CA ASP A 82 -14.87 17.57 7.65
C ASP A 82 -15.43 16.14 7.68
N TYR A 83 -15.85 15.63 8.84
CA TYR A 83 -16.48 14.31 9.00
C TYR A 83 -17.98 14.40 9.28
N ALA A 84 -18.59 15.57 9.05
CA ALA A 84 -19.99 15.80 9.35
C ALA A 84 -20.85 15.92 8.08
N VAL A 85 -22.05 15.33 8.15
CA VAL A 85 -23.09 15.48 7.13
C VAL A 85 -24.37 16.04 7.74
N THR A 86 -25.17 16.73 6.92
CA THR A 86 -26.49 17.19 7.38
C THR A 86 -27.49 16.04 7.39
N PRO A 87 -28.55 16.10 8.22
CA PRO A 87 -29.62 15.11 8.19
C PRO A 87 -30.25 14.97 6.80
N GLN A 88 -30.42 16.09 6.08
CA GLN A 88 -30.94 16.08 4.72
C GLN A 88 -30.02 15.32 3.76
N ARG A 89 -28.69 15.52 3.86
CA ARG A 89 -27.73 14.78 3.03
C ARG A 89 -27.75 13.28 3.37
N PHE A 90 -27.81 12.95 4.66
CA PHE A 90 -27.94 11.57 5.10
C PHE A 90 -29.20 10.90 4.53
N GLU A 91 -30.36 11.57 4.58
CA GLU A 91 -31.59 11.06 3.95
C GLU A 91 -31.44 10.87 2.44
N LEU A 92 -30.81 11.80 1.74
CA LEU A 92 -30.56 11.69 0.30
C LEU A 92 -29.68 10.47 -0.04
N HIS A 93 -28.67 10.16 0.79
CA HIS A 93 -27.87 8.94 0.63
C HIS A 93 -28.74 7.69 0.79
N LEU A 94 -29.57 7.62 1.84
CA LEU A 94 -30.46 6.48 2.07
C LEU A 94 -31.48 6.32 0.93
N ASP A 95 -32.10 7.41 0.49
CA ASP A 95 -33.05 7.42 -0.63
C ASP A 95 -32.39 6.94 -1.93
N TRP A 96 -31.17 7.42 -2.20
CA TRP A 96 -30.41 7.00 -3.37
C TRP A 96 -30.09 5.50 -3.31
N LEU A 97 -29.62 4.99 -2.18
CA LEU A 97 -29.32 3.56 -1.99
C LEU A 97 -30.58 2.71 -2.23
N ILE A 98 -31.71 3.07 -1.62
CA ILE A 98 -32.99 2.35 -1.80
C ILE A 98 -33.42 2.39 -3.26
N LYS A 99 -33.41 3.57 -3.89
CA LYS A 99 -33.83 3.76 -5.29
C LYS A 99 -32.95 2.97 -6.27
N ASN A 100 -31.68 2.74 -5.95
CA ASN A 100 -30.74 1.99 -6.77
C ASN A 100 -30.64 0.49 -6.42
N GLY A 101 -31.57 -0.01 -5.59
CA GLY A 101 -31.72 -1.43 -5.29
C GLY A 101 -30.70 -1.98 -4.29
N TYR A 102 -30.11 -1.12 -3.46
CA TYR A 102 -29.27 -1.55 -2.33
C TYR A 102 -30.14 -2.04 -1.17
N HIS A 103 -29.67 -3.08 -0.48
CA HIS A 103 -30.40 -3.73 0.60
C HIS A 103 -29.64 -3.62 1.91
N PHE A 104 -30.19 -2.89 2.88
CA PHE A 104 -29.58 -2.77 4.20
C PHE A 104 -29.62 -4.09 4.96
N ILE A 105 -28.49 -4.46 5.57
CA ILE A 105 -28.34 -5.70 6.33
C ILE A 105 -27.93 -5.41 7.78
N SER A 106 -28.36 -6.30 8.67
CA SER A 106 -27.94 -6.31 10.08
C SER A 106 -26.68 -7.16 10.28
N VAL A 107 -26.02 -6.97 11.43
CA VAL A 107 -24.89 -7.80 11.87
C VAL A 107 -25.29 -9.28 12.01
N ASP A 108 -26.53 -9.57 12.42
CA ASP A 108 -27.02 -10.95 12.48
C ASP A 108 -27.14 -11.60 11.09
N GLN A 109 -27.57 -10.84 10.07
CA GLN A 109 -27.57 -11.32 8.69
C GLN A 109 -26.15 -11.52 8.17
N LEU A 110 -25.23 -10.60 8.48
CA LEU A 110 -23.82 -10.73 8.13
C LEU A 110 -23.20 -12.01 8.71
N ILE A 111 -23.41 -12.27 10.00
CA ILE A 111 -22.92 -13.49 10.68
C ILE A 111 -23.53 -14.74 10.06
N LYS A 112 -24.86 -14.79 9.91
CA LYS A 112 -25.54 -15.96 9.32
C LYS A 112 -25.08 -16.22 7.89
N ALA A 113 -24.79 -15.16 7.12
CA ALA A 113 -24.29 -15.30 5.77
C ALA A 113 -22.83 -15.80 5.72
N ASN A 114 -21.96 -15.32 6.60
CA ASN A 114 -20.60 -15.82 6.72
C ASN A 114 -20.57 -17.30 7.15
N GLU A 115 -21.53 -17.73 7.97
CA GLU A 115 -21.73 -19.13 8.38
C GLU A 115 -22.41 -20.01 7.30
N GLY A 116 -22.75 -19.44 6.13
CA GLY A 116 -23.46 -20.18 5.07
C GLY A 116 -24.93 -20.51 5.39
N LYS A 117 -25.50 -19.93 6.45
CA LYS A 117 -26.88 -20.16 6.91
C LYS A 117 -27.90 -19.20 6.28
N LEU A 118 -27.43 -18.17 5.59
CA LEU A 118 -28.25 -17.17 4.91
C LEU A 118 -27.54 -16.69 3.64
N LYS A 119 -28.28 -16.45 2.56
CA LYS A 119 -27.75 -15.75 1.38
C LYS A 119 -28.11 -14.27 1.49
N LEU A 120 -27.13 -13.38 1.41
CA LEU A 120 -27.40 -11.93 1.38
C LEU A 120 -28.16 -11.55 0.10
N PRO A 121 -29.03 -10.54 0.15
CA PRO A 121 -29.59 -9.94 -1.05
C PRO A 121 -28.48 -9.33 -1.93
N PRO A 122 -28.72 -9.11 -3.25
CA PRO A 122 -27.79 -8.38 -4.09
C PRO A 122 -27.62 -6.94 -3.57
N LYS A 123 -26.46 -6.33 -3.82
CA LYS A 123 -26.08 -5.00 -3.34
C LYS A 123 -26.29 -4.83 -1.81
N PRO A 124 -25.76 -5.74 -0.97
CA PRO A 124 -25.94 -5.64 0.47
C PRO A 124 -25.17 -4.44 1.04
N VAL A 125 -25.80 -3.68 1.95
CA VAL A 125 -25.21 -2.50 2.61
C VAL A 125 -25.26 -2.65 4.11
N LEU A 126 -24.13 -2.44 4.78
CA LEU A 126 -24.06 -2.26 6.23
C LEU A 126 -23.74 -0.79 6.54
N LEU A 127 -24.60 -0.13 7.31
CA LEU A 127 -24.32 1.22 7.80
C LEU A 127 -23.58 1.17 9.13
N THR A 128 -22.53 1.99 9.27
CA THR A 128 -21.83 2.21 10.53
C THR A 128 -21.83 3.69 10.89
N VAL A 129 -21.91 3.99 12.18
CA VAL A 129 -21.75 5.33 12.72
C VAL A 129 -20.77 5.28 13.88
N ASP A 130 -19.78 6.15 13.86
CA ASP A 130 -18.66 6.13 14.79
C ASP A 130 -18.82 7.18 15.92
N ASP A 131 -17.93 7.12 16.90
CA ASP A 131 -17.73 8.06 18.03
C ASP A 131 -18.85 8.20 19.07
N GLY A 132 -20.10 7.92 18.71
CA GLY A 132 -21.23 8.04 19.63
C GLY A 132 -21.64 9.49 19.89
N TYR A 133 -21.64 10.33 18.85
CA TYR A 133 -22.19 11.68 18.92
C TYR A 133 -23.68 11.68 19.29
N GLN A 134 -24.09 12.62 20.16
CA GLN A 134 -25.48 12.78 20.58
C GLN A 134 -26.41 13.09 19.39
N SER A 135 -25.88 13.76 18.37
CA SER A 135 -26.57 14.10 17.13
C SER A 135 -27.07 12.86 16.36
N PHE A 136 -26.42 11.70 16.49
CA PHE A 136 -26.93 10.45 15.92
C PHE A 136 -28.30 10.09 16.48
N TYR A 137 -28.48 10.15 17.80
CA TYR A 137 -29.77 9.88 18.43
C TYR A 137 -30.82 10.94 18.09
N GLN A 138 -30.40 12.20 17.99
CA GLN A 138 -31.31 13.31 17.70
C GLN A 138 -31.82 13.29 16.25
N TYR A 139 -30.94 13.06 15.28
CA TYR A 139 -31.25 13.27 13.86
C TYR A 139 -31.31 11.98 13.05
N ALA A 140 -30.33 11.07 13.21
CA ALA A 140 -30.24 9.89 12.35
C ALA A 140 -31.10 8.71 12.84
N TYR A 141 -31.11 8.41 14.14
CA TYR A 141 -31.86 7.29 14.70
C TYR A 141 -33.38 7.36 14.40
N PRO A 142 -34.08 8.50 14.49
CA PRO A 142 -35.50 8.58 14.12
C PRO A 142 -35.75 8.23 12.65
N ILE A 143 -34.86 8.66 11.74
CA ILE A 143 -34.93 8.35 10.30
C ILE A 143 -34.76 6.84 10.10
N LEU A 144 -33.71 6.26 10.68
CA LEU A 144 -33.43 4.82 10.59
C LEU A 144 -34.57 3.99 11.17
N LYS A 145 -35.12 4.40 12.32
CA LYS A 145 -36.24 3.73 12.99
C LYS A 145 -37.52 3.76 12.16
N ALA A 146 -37.87 4.91 11.58
CA ALA A 146 -39.04 5.04 10.71
C ALA A 146 -38.93 4.15 9.45
N ARG A 147 -37.72 4.02 8.92
CA ARG A 147 -37.41 3.24 7.71
C ARG A 147 -37.04 1.78 7.99
N LYS A 148 -36.92 1.38 9.26
CA LYS A 148 -36.44 0.06 9.72
C LYS A 148 -35.08 -0.33 9.14
N ILE A 149 -34.18 0.64 9.01
CA ILE A 149 -32.83 0.44 8.49
C ILE A 149 -31.88 0.09 9.64
N PRO A 150 -31.26 -1.11 9.66
CA PRO A 150 -30.28 -1.48 10.67
C PRO A 150 -28.97 -0.71 10.51
N ALA A 151 -28.27 -0.47 11.62
CA ALA A 151 -26.95 0.14 11.62
C ALA A 151 -26.09 -0.37 12.79
N VAL A 152 -24.77 -0.21 12.67
CA VAL A 152 -23.81 -0.37 13.76
C VAL A 152 -23.47 1.00 14.32
N LEU A 153 -23.56 1.17 15.64
CA LEU A 153 -23.09 2.36 16.34
C LEU A 153 -21.86 1.99 17.18
N ALA A 154 -20.68 2.42 16.77
CA ALA A 154 -19.43 2.17 17.48
C ALA A 154 -19.12 3.31 18.45
N VAL A 155 -18.94 3.00 19.73
CA VAL A 155 -18.75 4.03 20.77
C VAL A 155 -17.47 3.82 21.58
N VAL A 156 -16.85 4.92 22.01
CA VAL A 156 -15.65 4.94 22.83
C VAL A 156 -16.03 4.91 24.31
N GLY A 157 -15.63 3.87 25.04
CA GLY A 157 -16.08 3.65 26.42
C GLY A 157 -15.73 4.76 27.39
N LYS A 158 -14.47 5.23 27.40
CA LYS A 158 -13.99 6.24 28.34
C LYS A 158 -14.70 7.58 28.16
N TRP A 159 -15.06 7.96 26.94
CA TRP A 159 -15.79 9.18 26.67
C TRP A 159 -17.17 9.19 27.34
N LEU A 160 -17.81 8.02 27.40
CA LEU A 160 -19.15 7.88 27.98
C LEU A 160 -19.16 7.86 29.51
N GLU A 161 -18.05 7.49 30.16
CA GLU A 161 -17.91 7.47 31.63
C GLU A 161 -17.72 8.86 32.26
N VAL A 162 -17.37 9.87 31.46
CA VAL A 162 -17.27 11.25 31.93
C VAL A 162 -18.65 11.73 32.40
N LYS A 163 -18.70 12.30 33.61
CA LYS A 163 -19.94 12.77 34.23
C LYS A 163 -20.62 13.87 33.39
N PRO A 164 -21.96 13.98 33.43
CA PRO A 164 -22.67 15.10 32.81
C PRO A 164 -22.10 16.46 33.23
N ASN A 165 -22.14 17.44 32.32
CA ASN A 165 -21.62 18.81 32.51
C ASN A 165 -20.10 18.88 32.77
N LYS A 166 -19.35 17.86 32.35
CA LYS A 166 -17.87 17.87 32.32
C LYS A 166 -17.37 17.79 30.88
N MET A 167 -16.07 18.05 30.71
CA MET A 167 -15.39 17.96 29.42
C MET A 167 -14.76 16.59 29.24
N VAL A 168 -15.02 15.99 28.09
CA VAL A 168 -14.37 14.78 27.58
C VAL A 168 -13.06 15.16 26.91
N GLN A 169 -12.01 14.35 27.13
CA GLN A 169 -10.81 14.42 26.31
C GLN A 169 -11.09 13.69 24.98
N PHE A 170 -11.32 14.45 23.93
CA PHE A 170 -11.68 13.97 22.60
C PHE A 170 -10.46 14.09 21.69
N GLY A 171 -9.65 13.04 21.63
CA GLY A 171 -8.30 13.14 21.06
C GLY A 171 -7.46 14.17 21.81
N ASP A 172 -6.94 15.18 21.10
CA ASP A 172 -6.18 16.30 21.67
C ASP A 172 -7.06 17.48 22.09
N GLU A 173 -8.37 17.42 21.83
CA GLU A 173 -9.33 18.49 22.12
C GLU A 173 -10.22 18.20 23.35
N LYS A 174 -11.00 19.19 23.76
CA LYS A 174 -12.01 19.07 24.82
C LYS A 174 -13.40 19.19 24.23
N LEU A 175 -14.25 18.21 24.50
CA LEU A 175 -15.64 18.18 24.05
C LEU A 175 -16.60 18.19 25.23
N GLU A 176 -17.69 18.95 25.17
CA GLU A 176 -18.73 18.87 26.19
C GLU A 176 -19.37 17.48 26.23
N ARG A 177 -19.55 16.90 27.43
CA ARG A 177 -20.17 15.58 27.58
C ARG A 177 -21.57 15.49 26.94
N SER A 178 -22.30 16.61 26.85
CA SER A 178 -23.61 16.73 26.22
C SER A 178 -23.61 16.46 24.70
N LYS A 179 -22.45 16.58 24.05
CA LYS A 179 -22.27 16.31 22.61
C LYS A 179 -22.13 14.83 22.28
N LEU A 180 -22.06 13.97 23.30
CA LEU A 180 -21.98 12.52 23.17
C LEU A 180 -23.21 11.87 23.78
N LEU A 181 -23.54 10.67 23.30
CA LEU A 181 -24.70 9.92 23.75
C LEU A 181 -24.64 9.59 25.25
N SER A 182 -25.80 9.49 25.88
CA SER A 182 -25.97 8.92 27.20
C SER A 182 -26.16 7.40 27.14
N TRP A 183 -25.83 6.69 28.21
CA TRP A 183 -26.10 5.25 28.32
C TRP A 183 -27.58 4.91 28.14
N LYS A 184 -28.49 5.80 28.54
CA LYS A 184 -29.93 5.64 28.36
C LYS A 184 -30.31 5.62 26.88
N GLU A 185 -29.79 6.57 26.10
CA GLU A 185 -30.04 6.66 24.65
C GLU A 185 -29.45 5.45 23.92
N ILE A 186 -28.22 5.04 24.26
CA ILE A 186 -27.58 3.84 23.70
C ILE A 186 -28.41 2.59 24.00
N LYS A 187 -28.87 2.45 25.24
CA LYS A 187 -29.72 1.32 25.64
C LYS A 187 -31.05 1.31 24.90
N GLU A 188 -31.71 2.45 24.73
CA GLU A 188 -32.94 2.54 23.95
C GLU A 188 -32.72 2.09 22.50
N MET A 189 -31.65 2.55 21.86
CA MET A 189 -31.30 2.17 20.49
C MET A 189 -31.01 0.67 20.37
N GLN A 190 -30.28 0.09 21.32
CA GLN A 190 -30.05 -1.36 21.36
C GLN A 190 -31.35 -2.14 21.56
N ASP A 191 -32.17 -1.73 22.53
CA ASP A 191 -33.39 -2.45 22.91
C ASP A 191 -34.47 -2.37 21.81
N SER A 192 -34.35 -1.42 20.87
CA SER A 192 -35.15 -1.38 19.64
C SER A 192 -34.93 -2.59 18.71
N GLY A 193 -33.81 -3.29 18.87
CA GLY A 193 -33.37 -4.36 17.98
C GLY A 193 -32.82 -3.90 16.63
N LEU A 194 -32.77 -2.58 16.38
CA LEU A 194 -32.34 -2.00 15.11
C LEU A 194 -30.85 -1.64 15.06
N ILE A 195 -30.30 -1.16 16.18
CA ILE A 195 -28.93 -0.65 16.27
C ILE A 195 -28.06 -1.66 17.02
N GLU A 196 -27.05 -2.22 16.33
CA GLU A 196 -25.99 -3.00 16.98
C GLU A 196 -25.01 -2.03 17.64
N ILE A 197 -24.70 -2.23 18.92
CA ILE A 197 -23.67 -1.44 19.60
C ILE A 197 -22.30 -2.10 19.42
N GLY A 198 -21.42 -1.42 18.69
CA GLY A 198 -20.03 -1.81 18.46
C GLY A 198 -19.05 -1.17 19.44
N SER A 199 -17.86 -1.75 19.56
CA SER A 199 -16.74 -1.19 20.29
C SER A 199 -15.94 -0.26 19.38
N HIS A 200 -15.63 0.95 19.87
CA HIS A 200 -14.63 1.84 19.28
C HIS A 200 -13.42 2.01 20.22
N SER A 201 -13.00 0.90 20.86
CA SER A 201 -12.09 0.83 22.02
C SER A 201 -12.63 1.47 23.30
N TYR A 202 -11.95 1.25 24.42
CA TYR A 202 -12.21 2.00 25.65
C TYR A 202 -11.50 3.36 25.62
N ASP A 203 -10.20 3.36 25.33
CA ASP A 203 -9.30 4.52 25.40
C ASP A 203 -8.14 4.41 24.38
N LEU A 204 -8.36 3.85 23.19
CA LEU A 204 -7.37 3.83 22.10
C LEU A 204 -7.65 4.88 21.01
N HIS A 205 -8.69 5.70 21.17
CA HIS A 205 -9.03 6.78 20.23
C HIS A 205 -8.25 8.07 20.53
N HIS A 206 -6.93 7.97 20.53
CA HIS A 206 -6.02 9.11 20.64
C HIS A 206 -4.64 8.76 20.07
N GLY A 207 -3.79 9.77 19.90
CA GLY A 207 -2.39 9.58 19.56
C GLY A 207 -1.53 9.25 20.79
N VAL A 208 -0.51 8.42 20.59
CA VAL A 208 0.55 8.13 21.58
C VAL A 208 1.90 8.46 20.97
N THR A 209 2.90 8.72 21.82
CA THR A 209 4.28 8.94 21.38
C THR A 209 4.83 7.68 20.72
N GLY A 210 5.03 7.74 19.40
CA GLY A 210 5.48 6.61 18.58
C GLY A 210 6.98 6.55 18.32
N ASN A 211 7.74 7.58 18.69
CA ASN A 211 9.20 7.63 18.52
C ASN A 211 9.85 8.71 19.41
N PRO A 212 11.20 8.76 19.50
CA PRO A 212 11.93 9.73 20.32
C PRO A 212 11.66 11.21 20.00
N GLN A 213 11.26 11.52 18.77
CA GLN A 213 11.00 12.88 18.29
C GLN A 213 9.57 13.35 18.58
N GLY A 214 8.71 12.49 19.13
CA GLY A 214 7.38 12.89 19.58
C GLY A 214 6.30 12.80 18.51
N ASN A 215 6.41 11.94 17.50
CA ASN A 215 5.27 11.66 16.64
C ASN A 215 4.09 11.16 17.48
N SER A 216 2.91 11.74 17.25
CA SER A 216 1.65 11.31 17.84
C SER A 216 0.96 10.37 16.85
N GLU A 217 0.92 9.08 17.17
CA GLU A 217 0.45 8.01 16.29
C GLU A 217 -0.68 7.19 16.93
N PRO A 218 -1.55 6.52 16.14
CA PRO A 218 -2.69 5.76 16.66
C PRO A 218 -2.33 4.75 17.76
N ALA A 219 -2.95 4.92 18.93
CA ALA A 219 -2.65 4.10 20.12
C ALA A 219 -2.82 2.59 19.89
N ALA A 220 -3.76 2.18 19.04
CA ALA A 220 -4.04 0.77 18.79
C ALA A 220 -2.89 0.04 18.08
N THR A 221 -2.14 0.70 17.20
CA THR A 221 -1.11 0.07 16.36
C THR A 221 0.30 0.38 16.80
N THR A 222 0.51 1.51 17.48
CA THR A 222 1.85 2.01 17.82
C THR A 222 2.40 1.37 19.09
N ARG A 223 3.71 1.08 19.07
CA ARG A 223 4.50 0.80 20.29
C ARG A 223 4.92 2.11 20.91
N ILE A 224 4.45 2.32 22.13
CA ILE A 224 4.71 3.57 22.85
C ILE A 224 6.20 3.70 23.11
N TYR A 225 6.78 4.83 22.71
CA TYR A 225 8.11 5.23 23.13
C TYR A 225 8.00 5.99 24.45
N ASP A 226 8.70 5.49 25.48
CA ASP A 226 8.77 6.14 26.79
C ASP A 226 10.00 7.03 26.88
N ASP A 227 9.76 8.34 26.91
CA ASP A 227 10.81 9.35 26.99
C ASP A 227 11.65 9.28 28.27
N LYS A 228 11.10 8.72 29.37
CA LYS A 228 11.84 8.61 30.64
C LYS A 228 12.84 7.47 30.61
N THR A 229 12.45 6.33 30.07
CA THR A 229 13.32 5.14 29.98
C THR A 229 14.12 5.09 28.68
N LYS A 230 13.77 5.92 27.68
CA LYS A 230 14.32 5.91 26.33
C LYS A 230 14.19 4.54 25.66
N THR A 231 13.05 3.88 25.89
CA THR A 231 12.77 2.55 25.35
C THR A 231 11.38 2.47 24.73
N TYR A 232 11.23 1.56 23.78
CA TYR A 232 9.94 1.21 23.21
C TYR A 232 9.20 0.16 24.03
N GLU A 233 7.87 0.22 23.97
CA GLU A 233 6.97 -0.78 24.53
C GLU A 233 7.26 -2.19 23.98
N SER A 234 7.54 -3.13 24.90
CA SER A 234 7.75 -4.54 24.57
C SER A 234 6.50 -5.22 24.01
N ASP A 235 6.69 -6.33 23.27
CA ASP A 235 5.58 -7.12 22.70
C ASP A 235 4.54 -7.54 23.73
N ARG A 236 5.00 -7.97 24.91
CA ARG A 236 4.12 -8.39 26.00
C ARG A 236 3.34 -7.22 26.60
N ALA A 237 3.98 -6.04 26.73
CA ALA A 237 3.34 -4.86 27.27
C ALA A 237 2.25 -4.35 26.32
N TYR A 238 2.55 -4.31 25.01
CA TYR A 238 1.60 -3.97 23.97
C TYR A 238 0.38 -4.89 23.95
N GLU A 239 0.59 -6.21 23.87
CA GLU A 239 -0.53 -7.17 23.87
C GLU A 239 -1.40 -6.99 25.11
N LYS A 240 -0.78 -6.80 26.28
CA LYS A 240 -1.50 -6.56 27.54
C LYS A 240 -2.31 -5.26 27.48
N ARG A 241 -1.72 -4.15 27.03
CA ARG A 241 -2.40 -2.85 26.92
C ARG A 241 -3.63 -2.93 26.02
N ILE A 242 -3.49 -3.50 24.83
CA ILE A 242 -4.61 -3.67 23.89
C ILE A 242 -5.66 -4.63 24.47
N SER A 243 -5.25 -5.75 25.07
CA SER A 243 -6.20 -6.69 25.67
C SER A 243 -6.97 -6.09 26.84
N ASP A 244 -6.32 -5.30 27.70
CA ASP A 244 -6.95 -4.72 28.88
C ASP A 244 -7.90 -3.60 28.50
N ASP A 245 -7.55 -2.78 27.50
CA ASP A 245 -8.44 -1.75 26.95
C ASP A 245 -9.75 -2.34 26.43
N LEU A 246 -9.65 -3.32 25.53
CA LEU A 246 -10.83 -3.92 24.91
C LEU A 246 -11.69 -4.68 25.94
N LYS A 247 -11.08 -5.36 26.93
CA LYS A 247 -11.80 -5.97 28.05
C LYS A 247 -12.53 -4.92 28.89
N LYS A 248 -11.86 -3.81 29.21
CA LYS A 248 -12.45 -2.73 29.97
C LYS A 248 -13.66 -2.15 29.25
N ASN A 249 -13.62 -2.01 27.93
CA ASN A 249 -14.79 -1.54 27.17
C ASN A 249 -15.98 -2.50 27.30
N ILE A 250 -15.74 -3.81 27.16
CA ILE A 250 -16.77 -4.85 27.31
C ILE A 250 -17.38 -4.80 28.71
N GLU A 251 -16.57 -4.64 29.75
CA GLU A 251 -17.04 -4.51 31.14
C GLU A 251 -17.87 -3.25 31.34
N THR A 252 -17.43 -2.10 30.81
CA THR A 252 -18.16 -0.84 30.86
C THR A 252 -19.51 -0.95 30.14
N PHE A 253 -19.59 -1.64 29.00
CA PHE A 253 -20.86 -1.87 28.30
C PHE A 253 -21.82 -2.71 29.14
N LYS A 254 -21.35 -3.84 29.67
CA LYS A 254 -22.16 -4.74 30.53
C LYS A 254 -22.68 -4.03 31.78
N ALA A 255 -21.83 -3.23 32.43
CA ALA A 255 -22.20 -2.46 33.62
C ALA A 255 -23.33 -1.45 33.35
N ASN A 256 -23.50 -1.01 32.10
CA ASN A 256 -24.54 -0.06 31.69
C ASN A 256 -25.72 -0.74 30.95
N GLY A 257 -25.85 -2.07 31.05
CA GLY A 257 -26.97 -2.81 30.45
C GLY A 257 -26.91 -2.94 28.92
N ILE A 258 -25.72 -2.74 28.35
CA ILE A 258 -25.41 -2.94 26.93
C ILE A 258 -24.83 -4.35 26.76
N ARG A 259 -25.20 -5.02 25.67
CA ARG A 259 -24.68 -6.35 25.32
C ARG A 259 -23.18 -6.27 25.06
N ALA A 260 -22.47 -7.38 25.26
CA ALA A 260 -21.08 -7.46 24.87
C ALA A 260 -20.98 -7.22 23.34
N PRO A 261 -20.12 -6.30 22.88
CA PRO A 261 -20.01 -5.99 21.46
C PRO A 261 -19.47 -7.20 20.69
N ARG A 262 -19.97 -7.38 19.45
CA ARG A 262 -19.47 -8.38 18.49
C ARG A 262 -18.67 -7.75 17.35
N VAL A 263 -18.75 -6.42 17.24
CA VAL A 263 -18.12 -5.61 16.21
C VAL A 263 -17.10 -4.69 16.88
N MET A 264 -15.87 -4.67 16.35
CA MET A 264 -14.85 -3.67 16.65
C MET A 264 -14.69 -2.76 15.44
N VAL A 265 -14.86 -1.46 15.62
CA VAL A 265 -14.50 -0.47 14.60
C VAL A 265 -13.19 0.17 15.04
N TRP A 266 -12.16 0.15 14.21
CA TRP A 266 -10.84 0.64 14.62
C TRP A 266 -10.75 2.17 14.56
N PRO A 267 -10.33 2.86 15.65
CA PRO A 267 -10.02 4.29 15.62
C PRO A 267 -9.08 4.62 14.46
N TYR A 268 -9.39 5.71 13.74
CA TYR A 268 -8.64 6.14 12.55
C TYR A 268 -8.58 5.09 11.42
N GLY A 269 -9.34 3.99 11.50
CA GLY A 269 -9.23 2.82 10.63
C GLY A 269 -7.94 2.01 10.81
N ARG A 270 -7.09 2.35 11.78
CA ARG A 270 -5.74 1.77 11.92
C ARG A 270 -5.75 0.55 12.83
N TYR A 271 -5.18 -0.53 12.35
CA TYR A 271 -5.20 -1.84 13.02
C TYR A 271 -4.01 -2.70 12.58
N ASN A 272 -3.81 -3.81 13.29
CA ASN A 272 -2.94 -4.89 12.82
C ASN A 272 -3.55 -6.26 13.17
N MET A 273 -2.93 -7.34 12.72
CA MET A 273 -3.48 -8.68 12.92
C MET A 273 -3.40 -9.14 14.39
N GLU A 274 -2.52 -8.55 15.20
CA GLU A 274 -2.48 -8.78 16.64
C GLU A 274 -3.71 -8.18 17.33
N THR A 275 -4.09 -6.95 16.99
CA THR A 275 -5.30 -6.32 17.53
C THR A 275 -6.57 -7.07 17.10
N VAL A 276 -6.65 -7.52 15.84
CA VAL A 276 -7.75 -8.37 15.33
C VAL A 276 -7.82 -9.69 16.09
N ARG A 277 -6.68 -10.34 16.32
CA ARG A 277 -6.60 -11.58 17.11
C ARG A 277 -7.10 -11.37 18.54
N ILE A 278 -6.72 -10.28 19.19
CA ILE A 278 -7.16 -9.95 20.55
C ILE A 278 -8.67 -9.68 20.55
N ALA A 279 -9.18 -8.84 19.64
CA ALA A 279 -10.61 -8.55 19.52
C ALA A 279 -11.44 -9.83 19.34
N LYS A 280 -11.01 -10.72 18.42
CA LYS A 280 -11.66 -12.02 18.19
C LYS A 280 -11.67 -12.88 19.46
N LYS A 281 -10.55 -12.97 20.19
CA LYS A 281 -10.48 -13.72 21.46
C LYS A 281 -11.43 -13.17 22.53
N LEU A 282 -11.77 -11.89 22.48
CA LEU A 282 -12.68 -11.21 23.39
C LEU A 282 -14.14 -11.24 22.94
N GLY A 283 -14.46 -11.94 21.84
CA GLY A 283 -15.82 -12.08 21.33
C GLY A 283 -16.23 -11.03 20.29
N MET A 284 -15.27 -10.27 19.74
CA MET A 284 -15.47 -9.32 18.64
C MET A 284 -14.82 -9.86 17.35
N PRO A 285 -15.40 -10.88 16.68
CA PRO A 285 -14.81 -11.47 15.48
C PRO A 285 -14.97 -10.61 14.22
N ILE A 286 -15.86 -9.62 14.25
CA ILE A 286 -16.10 -8.69 13.15
C ILE A 286 -15.30 -7.43 13.44
N THR A 287 -14.39 -7.04 12.55
CA THR A 287 -13.68 -5.77 12.69
C THR A 287 -13.74 -4.96 11.42
N ILE A 288 -13.95 -3.65 11.55
CA ILE A 288 -14.16 -2.73 10.44
C ILE A 288 -13.05 -1.67 10.45
N THR A 289 -12.47 -1.38 9.29
CA THR A 289 -11.27 -0.56 9.09
C THR A 289 -11.60 0.68 8.25
N LEU A 290 -10.64 1.38 7.62
CA LEU A 290 -10.91 2.47 6.65
C LEU A 290 -10.19 2.26 5.33
N ASP A 291 -9.93 1.01 5.00
CA ASP A 291 -9.12 0.71 3.84
C ASP A 291 -9.95 0.61 2.57
N ASP A 292 -9.23 0.52 1.46
CA ASP A 292 -9.84 0.36 0.15
C ASP A 292 -10.15 -1.11 -0.17
N GLY A 293 -10.92 -1.31 -1.23
CA GLY A 293 -11.22 -2.62 -1.78
C GLY A 293 -12.61 -3.18 -1.43
N PRO A 294 -13.02 -4.25 -2.13
CA PRO A 294 -14.31 -4.90 -1.95
C PRO A 294 -14.34 -5.87 -0.77
N ASP A 295 -15.47 -5.88 -0.05
CA ASP A 295 -15.77 -6.91 0.95
C ASP A 295 -16.62 -8.04 0.36
N HIS A 296 -16.29 -9.27 0.73
CA HIS A 296 -17.13 -10.43 0.45
C HIS A 296 -17.44 -11.19 1.74
N VAL A 297 -18.72 -11.44 1.99
CA VAL A 297 -19.19 -12.09 3.23
C VAL A 297 -18.65 -13.50 3.43
N THR A 298 -18.20 -14.18 2.37
CA THR A 298 -17.60 -15.52 2.43
C THR A 298 -16.14 -15.51 2.88
N LYS A 299 -15.50 -14.33 2.92
CA LYS A 299 -14.13 -14.14 3.42
C LYS A 299 -14.13 -13.87 4.94
N SER A 300 -12.96 -13.57 5.48
CA SER A 300 -12.80 -13.18 6.88
C SER A 300 -13.59 -11.91 7.22
N LEU A 301 -14.32 -11.92 8.34
CA LEU A 301 -14.96 -10.70 8.89
C LEU A 301 -14.01 -9.84 9.75
N GLY A 302 -12.75 -10.27 9.92
CA GLY A 302 -11.78 -9.62 10.79
C GLY A 302 -10.99 -8.47 10.17
N HIS A 303 -11.42 -7.90 9.05
CA HIS A 303 -10.81 -6.72 8.39
C HIS A 303 -11.71 -6.18 7.27
N LEU A 304 -12.96 -5.84 7.60
CA LEU A 304 -13.89 -5.33 6.58
C LEU A 304 -13.57 -3.86 6.24
N SER A 305 -13.46 -3.56 4.96
CA SER A 305 -13.25 -2.21 4.44
C SER A 305 -14.53 -1.37 4.56
N ARG A 306 -14.41 -0.04 4.56
CA ARG A 306 -15.60 0.82 4.48
C ARG A 306 -15.33 2.13 3.78
N ILE A 307 -16.38 2.66 3.18
CA ILE A 307 -16.42 4.02 2.64
C ILE A 307 -16.58 4.98 3.82
N LEU A 308 -15.66 5.95 3.95
CA LEU A 308 -15.78 7.03 4.93
C LEU A 308 -16.50 8.21 4.30
N VAL A 309 -17.71 8.51 4.78
CA VAL A 309 -18.46 9.64 4.25
C VAL A 309 -17.89 10.95 4.81
N MET A 310 -17.47 11.82 3.89
CA MET A 310 -16.87 13.11 4.21
C MET A 310 -17.87 14.26 4.05
N LYS A 311 -17.52 15.43 4.58
CA LYS A 311 -18.31 16.66 4.42
C LYS A 311 -18.52 16.99 2.95
N GLY A 312 -19.78 17.26 2.61
CA GLY A 312 -20.14 17.73 1.27
C GLY A 312 -20.20 16.64 0.21
N GLU A 313 -19.88 15.39 0.56
CA GLU A 313 -20.02 14.25 -0.33
C GLU A 313 -21.46 14.15 -0.85
N SER A 314 -21.59 14.08 -2.18
CA SER A 314 -22.88 13.98 -2.86
C SER A 314 -23.29 12.51 -3.05
N THR A 315 -24.52 12.30 -3.55
CA THR A 315 -24.94 10.94 -3.95
C THR A 315 -24.10 10.39 -5.09
N ASP A 316 -23.57 11.26 -5.95
CA ASP A 316 -22.76 10.85 -7.11
C ASP A 316 -21.34 10.46 -6.68
N ASP A 317 -20.78 11.16 -5.70
CA ASP A 317 -19.50 10.79 -5.08
C ASP A 317 -19.62 9.44 -4.38
N LEU A 318 -20.65 9.25 -3.55
CA LEU A 318 -20.92 7.97 -2.88
C LEU A 318 -21.16 6.85 -3.90
N ALA A 319 -21.90 7.11 -4.98
CA ALA A 319 -22.13 6.15 -6.06
C ALA A 319 -20.81 5.72 -6.70
N GLN A 320 -19.91 6.68 -6.94
CA GLN A 320 -18.60 6.43 -7.52
C GLN A 320 -17.72 5.60 -6.59
N ASP A 321 -17.73 5.87 -5.29
CA ASP A 321 -16.94 5.09 -4.30
C ASP A 321 -17.44 3.65 -4.17
N ILE A 322 -18.76 3.44 -4.24
CA ILE A 322 -19.35 2.11 -4.27
C ILE A 322 -18.99 1.39 -5.58
N LEU A 323 -19.14 2.05 -6.72
CA LEU A 323 -18.84 1.47 -8.03
C LEU A 323 -17.36 1.06 -8.13
N THR A 324 -16.46 1.92 -7.66
CA THR A 324 -15.02 1.67 -7.61
C THR A 324 -14.70 0.37 -6.87
N ARG A 325 -15.35 0.14 -5.72
CA ARG A 325 -15.19 -1.10 -4.95
C ARG A 325 -15.82 -2.30 -5.65
N GLN A 326 -17.02 -2.16 -6.23
CA GLN A 326 -17.68 -3.23 -6.99
C GLN A 326 -16.89 -3.65 -8.23
N MET A 327 -16.13 -2.74 -8.82
CA MET A 327 -15.21 -2.97 -9.93
C MET A 327 -13.82 -3.46 -9.47
N ASN A 328 -13.58 -3.55 -8.16
CA ASN A 328 -12.29 -3.90 -7.56
C ASN A 328 -11.12 -3.00 -8.03
N LEU A 329 -11.39 -1.72 -8.28
CA LEU A 329 -10.35 -0.76 -8.62
C LEU A 329 -9.48 -0.49 -7.38
N ASN A 330 -8.17 -0.48 -7.57
CA ASN A 330 -7.18 -0.35 -6.49
C ASN A 330 -6.02 0.57 -6.91
N ASP A 331 -4.91 0.59 -6.17
CA ASP A 331 -3.80 1.49 -6.47
C ASP A 331 -3.18 1.29 -7.89
N ASN A 332 -3.34 0.12 -8.51
CA ASN A 332 -2.97 -0.11 -9.92
C ASN A 332 -3.84 0.69 -10.91
N ASN A 333 -5.01 1.14 -10.48
CA ASN A 333 -5.93 1.99 -11.25
C ASN A 333 -5.71 3.48 -10.98
N ARG A 334 -4.79 3.85 -10.09
CA ARG A 334 -4.49 5.24 -9.75
C ARG A 334 -3.11 5.59 -10.29
N PRO A 335 -2.98 6.60 -11.18
CA PRO A 335 -1.67 7.10 -11.60
C PRO A 335 -0.78 7.40 -10.39
N GLN A 336 0.34 6.68 -10.29
CA GLN A 336 1.29 6.84 -9.19
C GLN A 336 2.35 7.84 -9.65
N LYS A 337 2.57 8.86 -8.83
CA LYS A 337 3.52 9.95 -9.03
C LYS A 337 4.53 9.81 -7.91
N ILE A 338 5.65 9.16 -8.21
CA ILE A 338 6.54 8.61 -7.20
C ILE A 338 7.80 9.48 -7.06
N MET A 339 8.15 9.79 -5.82
CA MET A 339 9.41 10.42 -5.45
C MET A 339 10.23 9.46 -4.59
N HIS A 340 11.49 9.23 -4.96
CA HIS A 340 12.39 8.37 -4.21
C HIS A 340 13.33 9.24 -3.35
N ILE A 341 13.27 9.05 -2.03
CA ILE A 341 13.92 9.90 -1.02
C ILE A 341 14.91 9.09 -0.19
N ASP A 342 16.15 9.57 -0.15
CA ASP A 342 17.23 9.04 0.68
C ASP A 342 17.18 9.66 2.08
N LEU A 343 17.07 8.83 3.12
CA LEU A 343 17.23 9.30 4.49
C LEU A 343 18.67 9.70 4.80
N ASP A 344 19.64 9.19 4.04
CA ASP A 344 21.02 9.66 4.07
C ASP A 344 21.14 11.17 3.76
N TYR A 345 20.23 11.73 2.95
CA TYR A 345 20.15 13.19 2.68
C TYR A 345 19.39 13.98 3.75
N ILE A 346 18.58 13.32 4.58
CA ILE A 346 17.87 13.99 5.68
C ILE A 346 18.71 13.97 6.96
N TYR A 347 19.43 12.88 7.19
CA TYR A 347 20.25 12.68 8.37
C TYR A 347 21.34 13.74 8.50
N ASP A 348 21.50 14.24 9.72
CA ASP A 348 22.58 15.13 10.13
C ASP A 348 22.93 14.82 11.61
N PRO A 349 24.19 14.93 12.05
CA PRO A 349 24.53 14.79 13.46
C PRO A 349 23.80 15.80 14.39
N ASP A 350 23.40 16.97 13.90
CA ASP A 350 22.57 17.95 14.60
C ASP A 350 21.06 17.63 14.42
N PRO A 351 20.33 17.23 15.49
CA PRO A 351 18.90 16.98 15.40
C PRO A 351 18.08 18.17 14.90
N ALA A 352 18.53 19.41 15.16
CA ALA A 352 17.85 20.59 14.64
C ALA A 352 18.03 20.74 13.12
N GLN A 353 19.17 20.29 12.56
CA GLN A 353 19.38 20.24 11.12
C GLN A 353 18.55 19.14 10.46
N ILE A 354 18.39 17.97 11.10
CA ILE A 354 17.45 16.94 10.64
C ILE A 354 16.04 17.52 10.44
N GLU A 355 15.54 18.27 11.42
CA GLU A 355 14.19 18.86 11.34
C GLU A 355 14.09 19.94 10.24
N ARG A 356 15.17 20.68 9.96
CA ARG A 356 15.24 21.61 8.82
C ARG A 356 15.20 20.84 7.49
N ASN A 357 16.02 19.80 7.35
CA ASN A 357 16.07 18.96 6.16
C ASN A 357 14.72 18.29 5.90
N LEU A 358 14.10 17.71 6.93
CA LEU A 358 12.77 17.12 6.85
C LEU A 358 11.71 18.17 6.48
N GLY A 359 11.75 19.36 7.08
CA GLY A 359 10.86 20.46 6.71
C GLY A 359 10.94 20.79 5.22
N HIS A 360 12.16 20.91 4.70
CA HIS A 360 12.42 21.18 3.28
C HIS A 360 11.92 20.06 2.37
N VAL A 361 12.18 18.79 2.71
CA VAL A 361 11.67 17.64 1.95
C VAL A 361 10.13 17.61 1.92
N LEU A 362 9.46 17.93 3.04
CA LEU A 362 8.00 18.02 3.08
C LEU A 362 7.46 19.15 2.19
N ASP A 363 8.17 20.28 2.11
CA ASP A 363 7.84 21.36 1.19
C ASP A 363 8.01 20.92 -0.26
N ARG A 364 9.11 20.23 -0.59
CA ARG A 364 9.36 19.68 -1.93
C ARG A 364 8.31 18.66 -2.36
N ILE A 365 7.92 17.73 -1.47
CA ILE A 365 6.84 16.75 -1.72
C ILE A 365 5.53 17.47 -2.09
N ARG A 366 5.14 18.46 -1.29
CA ARG A 366 3.91 19.25 -1.56
C ARG A 366 4.03 20.01 -2.87
N ALA A 367 5.16 20.66 -3.10
CA ALA A 367 5.40 21.47 -4.29
C ALA A 367 5.38 20.62 -5.57
N ALA A 368 5.92 19.39 -5.54
CA ALA A 368 5.95 18.49 -6.68
C ALA A 368 4.61 17.80 -6.98
N GLY A 369 3.65 17.80 -6.05
CA GLY A 369 2.34 17.18 -6.24
C GLY A 369 2.39 15.64 -6.38
N VAL A 370 3.40 15.01 -5.76
CA VAL A 370 3.53 13.54 -5.72
C VAL A 370 2.52 12.93 -4.76
N ASN A 371 2.12 11.68 -5.03
CA ASN A 371 1.15 10.94 -4.21
C ASN A 371 1.72 9.68 -3.58
N THR A 372 2.93 9.28 -3.96
CA THR A 372 3.63 8.12 -3.42
C THR A 372 5.10 8.45 -3.19
N VAL A 373 5.65 7.98 -2.07
CA VAL A 373 7.07 8.12 -1.74
C VAL A 373 7.68 6.75 -1.56
N TYR A 374 8.82 6.52 -2.20
CA TYR A 374 9.72 5.42 -1.86
C TYR A 374 10.77 5.99 -0.90
N LEU A 375 10.76 5.55 0.35
CA LEU A 375 11.58 6.11 1.42
C LEU A 375 12.62 5.09 1.87
N GLN A 376 13.90 5.45 1.75
CA GLN A 376 15.01 4.63 2.21
C GLN A 376 14.87 4.30 3.70
N ALA A 377 14.88 3.02 4.08
CA ALA A 377 14.81 2.58 5.47
C ALA A 377 16.16 2.08 6.02
N PHE A 378 17.14 1.90 5.14
CA PHE A 378 18.51 1.50 5.43
C PHE A 378 19.47 2.68 5.27
N SER A 379 20.74 2.49 5.61
CA SER A 379 21.80 3.45 5.38
C SER A 379 23.02 2.73 4.80
N ASP A 380 23.64 3.36 3.82
CA ASP A 380 24.85 2.90 3.13
C ASP A 380 25.80 4.10 2.95
N PRO A 381 26.43 4.59 4.04
CA PRO A 381 27.22 5.81 3.99
C PRO A 381 28.55 5.66 3.25
N ASP A 382 29.05 4.44 3.07
CA ASP A 382 30.26 4.18 2.29
C ASP A 382 29.96 3.94 0.80
N ALA A 383 28.68 3.92 0.43
CA ALA A 383 28.16 3.77 -0.92
C ALA A 383 28.68 2.49 -1.61
N ASN A 384 28.85 1.42 -0.84
CA ASN A 384 29.30 0.12 -1.36
C ASN A 384 28.13 -0.72 -1.93
N GLY A 385 26.91 -0.21 -1.83
CA GLY A 385 25.67 -0.82 -2.31
C GLY A 385 24.97 -1.69 -1.26
N SER A 386 25.55 -1.88 -0.06
CA SER A 386 25.04 -2.82 0.93
C SER A 386 24.76 -2.13 2.25
N ALA A 387 23.60 -2.39 2.83
CA ALA A 387 23.20 -1.76 4.07
C ALA A 387 24.02 -2.30 5.26
N ASP A 388 24.82 -1.44 5.88
CA ASP A 388 25.56 -1.74 7.12
C ASP A 388 24.86 -1.17 8.37
N MET A 389 23.88 -0.27 8.17
CA MET A 389 23.05 0.34 9.21
C MET A 389 21.61 0.52 8.73
N VAL A 390 20.71 0.85 9.67
CA VAL A 390 19.31 1.17 9.37
C VAL A 390 18.80 2.41 10.11
N TYR A 391 17.65 2.92 9.69
CA TYR A 391 16.99 4.09 10.28
C TYR A 391 15.81 3.75 11.21
N PHE A 392 15.71 2.51 11.68
CA PHE A 392 14.64 2.05 12.57
C PHE A 392 15.18 1.10 13.66
N PRO A 393 14.51 1.01 14.82
CA PRO A 393 14.90 0.09 15.88
C PRO A 393 14.85 -1.36 15.39
N ASN A 394 15.94 -2.11 15.58
CA ASN A 394 16.03 -3.50 15.13
C ASN A 394 17.03 -4.31 15.99
N ARG A 395 17.03 -5.63 15.81
CA ARG A 395 17.86 -6.57 16.60
C ARG A 395 19.20 -6.97 15.97
N TYR A 396 19.47 -6.63 14.71
CA TYR A 396 20.52 -7.28 13.90
C TYR A 396 21.60 -6.36 13.36
N LEU A 397 21.27 -5.09 13.10
CA LEU A 397 22.15 -4.06 12.54
C LEU A 397 22.22 -2.86 13.49
N PRO A 398 23.34 -2.12 13.52
CA PRO A 398 23.38 -0.82 14.15
C PRO A 398 22.31 0.11 13.56
N MET A 399 21.65 0.88 14.41
CA MET A 399 20.72 1.91 13.98
C MET A 399 21.45 3.25 13.93
N ARG A 400 21.56 3.85 12.74
CA ARG A 400 22.26 5.13 12.55
C ARG A 400 21.54 6.27 13.26
N ALA A 401 20.22 6.31 13.11
CA ALA A 401 19.30 7.16 13.86
C ALA A 401 17.90 6.56 13.82
N ASP A 402 17.07 6.81 14.82
CA ASP A 402 15.66 6.42 14.79
C ASP A 402 14.88 7.44 13.96
N LEU A 403 14.92 7.32 12.63
CA LEU A 403 14.50 8.38 11.70
C LEU A 403 13.41 7.94 10.73
N PHE A 404 13.34 6.65 10.36
CA PHE A 404 12.39 6.18 9.36
C PHE A 404 10.94 6.46 9.76
N ASN A 405 10.55 6.07 10.99
CA ASN A 405 9.19 6.35 11.48
C ASN A 405 8.92 7.85 11.56
N ARG A 406 9.91 8.63 12.02
CA ARG A 406 9.81 10.10 12.09
C ARG A 406 9.41 10.68 10.74
N VAL A 407 10.16 10.35 9.69
CA VAL A 407 9.96 10.89 8.35
C VAL A 407 8.69 10.33 7.70
N ALA A 408 8.48 9.01 7.75
CA ALA A 408 7.32 8.37 7.14
C ALA A 408 5.98 8.96 7.65
N TRP A 409 5.84 9.07 8.97
CA TRP A 409 4.63 9.65 9.57
C TRP A 409 4.40 11.12 9.19
N GLN A 410 5.48 11.92 9.15
CA GLN A 410 5.39 13.33 8.80
C GLN A 410 5.00 13.51 7.33
N ILE A 411 5.49 12.64 6.43
CA ILE A 411 5.06 12.60 5.03
C ILE A 411 3.57 12.29 4.97
N SER A 412 3.11 11.19 5.58
CA SER A 412 1.70 10.75 5.52
C SER A 412 0.71 11.73 6.15
N THR A 413 1.12 12.52 7.14
CA THR A 413 0.21 13.41 7.89
C THR A 413 0.26 14.88 7.48
N ARG A 414 1.33 15.32 6.80
CA ARG A 414 1.53 16.74 6.44
C ARG A 414 1.61 17.00 4.95
N THR A 415 1.47 15.97 4.13
CA THR A 415 1.51 16.09 2.67
C THR A 415 0.31 15.39 2.04
N SER A 416 0.17 15.48 0.72
CA SER A 416 -0.84 14.77 -0.07
C SER A 416 -0.42 13.34 -0.46
N VAL A 417 0.66 12.81 0.13
CA VAL A 417 1.13 11.45 -0.15
C VAL A 417 0.17 10.45 0.50
N ASN A 418 -0.34 9.54 -0.33
CA ASN A 418 -1.28 8.50 0.09
C ASN A 418 -0.56 7.19 0.44
N ARG A 419 0.66 6.99 -0.07
CA ARG A 419 1.45 5.78 0.14
C ARG A 419 2.91 6.12 0.42
N VAL A 420 3.42 5.69 1.57
CA VAL A 420 4.86 5.66 1.86
C VAL A 420 5.33 4.21 1.81
N TYR A 421 6.26 3.89 0.91
CA TYR A 421 6.89 2.58 0.83
C TYR A 421 8.22 2.61 1.59
N ALA A 422 8.44 1.61 2.44
CA ALA A 422 9.76 1.33 2.97
C ALA A 422 10.62 0.70 1.87
N TRP A 423 11.62 1.43 1.39
CA TRP A 423 12.63 0.88 0.48
C TRP A 423 13.67 0.12 1.29
N MET A 424 13.76 -1.19 1.00
CA MET A 424 14.50 -2.17 1.79
C MET A 424 15.31 -3.12 0.90
N PRO A 425 16.58 -3.40 1.24
CA PRO A 425 17.34 -4.49 0.65
C PRO A 425 16.66 -5.83 0.91
N LEU A 426 16.69 -6.74 -0.06
CA LEU A 426 16.26 -8.11 0.19
C LEU A 426 17.42 -8.95 0.75
N MET A 427 18.63 -8.77 0.21
CA MET A 427 19.80 -9.62 0.41
C MET A 427 21.06 -8.83 0.79
N ALA A 428 21.25 -7.60 0.32
CA ALA A 428 22.44 -6.76 0.51
C ALA A 428 22.50 -6.16 1.91
N TRP A 429 22.80 -7.02 2.89
CA TRP A 429 22.92 -6.69 4.30
C TRP A 429 24.33 -7.02 4.79
N GLU A 430 25.11 -5.99 5.12
CA GLU A 430 26.42 -6.15 5.74
C GLU A 430 26.27 -6.30 7.26
N LEU A 431 26.06 -7.55 7.69
CA LEU A 431 25.85 -7.83 9.11
C LEU A 431 27.15 -7.64 9.92
N PRO A 432 27.05 -7.19 11.19
CA PRO A 432 28.19 -7.15 12.10
C PRO A 432 28.94 -8.48 12.17
N LYS A 433 30.28 -8.45 12.20
CA LYS A 433 31.15 -9.64 12.15
C LYS A 433 30.87 -10.69 13.23
N ASN A 434 30.27 -10.29 14.35
CA ASN A 434 29.88 -11.17 15.45
C ASN A 434 28.54 -11.88 15.21
N ASN A 435 27.74 -11.47 14.22
CA ASN A 435 26.53 -12.16 13.80
C ASN A 435 26.94 -13.41 12.99
N PRO A 436 26.51 -14.63 13.39
CA PRO A 436 26.86 -15.86 12.67
C PRO A 436 26.43 -15.87 11.20
N ALA A 437 25.39 -15.12 10.84
CA ALA A 437 24.91 -15.03 9.46
C ALA A 437 25.79 -14.13 8.57
N SER A 438 26.70 -13.32 9.13
CA SER A 438 27.59 -12.42 8.35
C SER A 438 28.44 -13.13 7.30
N LYS A 439 28.70 -14.44 7.47
CA LYS A 439 29.49 -15.25 6.54
C LYS A 439 28.63 -16.01 5.52
N LYS A 440 27.31 -15.89 5.60
CA LYS A 440 26.36 -16.61 4.74
C LYS A 440 26.07 -15.81 3.48
N LEU A 441 27.12 -15.51 2.73
CA LEU A 441 27.06 -14.66 1.54
C LEU A 441 26.73 -15.49 0.29
N VAL A 442 26.18 -14.81 -0.71
CA VAL A 442 26.18 -15.28 -2.10
C VAL A 442 27.63 -15.46 -2.52
N VAL A 443 27.92 -16.59 -3.16
CA VAL A 443 29.26 -16.89 -3.68
C VAL A 443 29.19 -16.95 -5.19
N THR A 444 30.08 -16.22 -5.86
CA THR A 444 30.23 -16.28 -7.32
C THR A 444 31.25 -17.36 -7.68
N GLN A 445 30.87 -18.27 -8.58
CA GLN A 445 31.84 -19.19 -9.16
C GLN A 445 32.79 -18.40 -10.07
N GLN A 446 34.10 -18.52 -9.83
CA GLN A 446 35.10 -17.83 -10.64
C GLN A 446 35.03 -18.30 -12.10
N PRO A 447 34.80 -17.41 -13.07
CA PRO A 447 34.79 -17.77 -14.49
C PRO A 447 36.19 -18.17 -14.95
N LYS A 448 36.27 -19.07 -15.94
CA LYS A 448 37.55 -19.53 -16.50
C LYS A 448 38.14 -18.54 -17.51
N ASP A 449 37.31 -17.98 -18.40
CA ASP A 449 37.78 -17.18 -19.55
C ASP A 449 36.83 -16.01 -19.94
N SER A 450 35.83 -15.65 -19.13
CA SER A 450 34.84 -14.62 -19.48
C SER A 450 34.49 -13.67 -18.35
N ASP A 451 34.12 -12.43 -18.69
CA ASP A 451 33.44 -11.52 -17.78
C ASP A 451 32.04 -12.06 -17.42
N HIS A 452 31.57 -11.77 -16.21
CA HIS A 452 30.23 -12.11 -15.73
C HIS A 452 29.59 -10.87 -15.11
N LEU A 453 28.25 -10.86 -15.00
CA LEU A 453 27.56 -9.78 -14.30
C LEU A 453 27.98 -9.78 -12.82
N ASN A 454 28.62 -8.70 -12.39
CA ASN A 454 28.90 -8.42 -10.98
C ASN A 454 28.22 -7.11 -10.60
N MET A 455 27.27 -7.20 -9.67
CA MET A 455 26.46 -6.07 -9.22
C MET A 455 27.09 -5.29 -8.07
N GLY A 456 28.25 -5.72 -7.55
CA GLY A 456 28.95 -5.03 -6.45
C GLY A 456 28.36 -5.26 -5.06
N TYR A 457 27.11 -5.70 -4.95
CA TYR A 457 26.43 -5.92 -3.67
C TYR A 457 26.99 -7.07 -2.83
N ILE A 458 27.19 -6.83 -1.54
CA ILE A 458 27.48 -7.82 -0.50
C ILE A 458 26.17 -8.48 -0.07
N ARG A 459 25.74 -9.49 -0.82
CA ARG A 459 24.45 -10.17 -0.63
C ARG A 459 24.58 -11.36 0.31
N LEU A 460 23.69 -11.46 1.29
CA LEU A 460 23.40 -12.68 2.01
C LEU A 460 22.70 -13.69 1.08
N SER A 461 23.08 -14.97 1.18
CA SER A 461 22.51 -16.02 0.35
C SER A 461 21.05 -16.29 0.73
N PRO A 462 20.09 -16.23 -0.22
CA PRO A 462 18.68 -16.54 0.04
C PRO A 462 18.43 -18.04 0.26
N TYR A 463 19.46 -18.88 0.10
CA TYR A 463 19.44 -20.32 0.34
C TYR A 463 19.87 -20.67 1.77
N SER A 464 20.54 -19.75 2.48
CA SER A 464 20.96 -19.94 3.87
C SER A 464 19.77 -19.71 4.84
N PRO A 465 19.37 -20.73 5.62
CA PRO A 465 18.32 -20.56 6.63
C PRO A 465 18.67 -19.52 7.70
N GLU A 466 19.96 -19.41 8.08
CA GLU A 466 20.40 -18.43 9.06
C GLU A 466 20.30 -17.00 8.52
N ALA A 467 20.70 -16.78 7.28
CA ALA A 467 20.56 -15.48 6.62
C ALA A 467 19.10 -15.05 6.51
N ARG A 468 18.23 -15.94 6.02
CA ARG A 468 16.79 -15.67 5.90
C ARG A 468 16.17 -15.28 7.23
N LYS A 469 16.52 -15.98 8.31
CA LYS A 469 16.00 -15.69 9.65
C LYS A 469 16.40 -14.28 10.14
N VAL A 470 17.62 -13.84 9.85
CA VAL A 470 18.07 -12.48 10.18
C VAL A 470 17.27 -11.45 9.38
N ILE A 471 17.15 -11.63 8.07
CA ILE A 471 16.39 -10.72 7.18
C ILE A 471 14.93 -10.66 7.59
N GLU A 472 14.28 -11.80 7.85
CA GLU A 472 12.91 -11.87 8.39
C GLU A 472 12.77 -11.07 9.68
N GLY A 473 13.75 -11.15 10.55
CA GLY A 473 13.79 -10.38 11.79
C GLY A 473 13.92 -8.88 11.58
N ILE A 474 14.75 -8.44 10.63
CA ILE A 474 14.92 -7.02 10.26
C ILE A 474 13.60 -6.45 9.74
N TYR A 475 12.95 -7.11 8.78
CA TYR A 475 11.65 -6.70 8.23
C TYR A 475 10.53 -6.69 9.30
N THR A 476 10.54 -7.68 10.20
CA THR A 476 9.61 -7.72 11.34
C THR A 476 9.80 -6.53 12.28
N ASP A 477 11.05 -6.14 12.55
CA ASP A 477 11.34 -5.02 13.46
C ASP A 477 10.92 -3.68 12.85
N LEU A 478 11.22 -3.45 11.56
CA LEU A 478 10.69 -2.31 10.80
C LEU A 478 9.17 -2.20 10.95
N ALA A 479 8.46 -3.29 10.72
CA ALA A 479 7.00 -3.33 10.74
C ALA A 479 6.38 -3.03 12.12
N LYS A 480 7.11 -3.31 13.21
CA LYS A 480 6.65 -3.07 14.59
C LYS A 480 6.82 -1.63 15.06
N TYR A 481 7.89 -0.97 14.61
CA TYR A 481 8.32 0.33 15.13
C TYR A 481 8.05 1.48 14.16
N SER A 482 7.38 1.23 13.04
CA SER A 482 7.12 2.24 12.02
C SER A 482 5.76 2.03 11.35
N THR A 483 5.19 3.13 10.85
CA THR A 483 3.95 3.11 10.06
C THR A 483 4.28 3.46 8.60
N PHE A 484 3.82 2.63 7.67
CA PHE A 484 4.03 2.77 6.23
C PHE A 484 3.02 1.91 5.46
N ASP A 485 2.88 2.15 4.16
CA ASP A 485 1.81 1.59 3.32
C ASP A 485 2.32 0.55 2.30
N GLY A 486 3.64 0.43 2.10
CA GLY A 486 4.21 -0.56 1.19
C GLY A 486 5.67 -0.91 1.45
N ILE A 487 6.17 -1.92 0.76
CA ILE A 487 7.60 -2.26 0.69
C ILE A 487 8.05 -2.14 -0.75
N LEU A 488 9.14 -1.40 -0.98
CA LEU A 488 9.92 -1.50 -2.21
C LEU A 488 11.11 -2.42 -1.95
N PHE A 489 11.12 -3.59 -2.58
CA PHE A 489 12.30 -4.44 -2.60
C PHE A 489 13.32 -3.86 -3.56
N HIS A 490 14.51 -3.58 -3.03
CA HIS A 490 15.65 -3.01 -3.76
C HIS A 490 16.09 -3.91 -4.94
N ASP A 491 16.90 -3.38 -5.85
CA ASP A 491 17.43 -4.07 -7.04
C ASP A 491 18.58 -5.03 -6.72
N ASP A 492 19.02 -5.10 -5.46
CA ASP A 492 19.88 -6.15 -4.93
C ASP A 492 19.29 -7.58 -5.04
N THR A 493 18.00 -7.66 -5.40
CA THR A 493 17.19 -8.86 -5.66
C THR A 493 17.62 -9.62 -6.93
N THR A 494 18.92 -9.87 -7.09
CA THR A 494 19.51 -10.50 -8.28
C THR A 494 20.52 -11.60 -7.95
N LEU A 495 20.68 -12.55 -8.88
CA LEU A 495 21.76 -13.55 -8.89
C LEU A 495 22.23 -13.75 -10.33
N SER A 496 23.53 -13.68 -10.56
CA SER A 496 24.10 -13.94 -11.90
C SER A 496 24.02 -15.41 -12.30
N ASP A 497 24.32 -15.71 -13.55
CA ASP A 497 24.49 -17.08 -14.07
C ASP A 497 25.74 -17.79 -13.52
N TYR A 498 26.55 -17.09 -12.71
CA TYR A 498 27.65 -17.64 -11.91
C TYR A 498 27.30 -17.77 -10.43
N GLU A 499 26.08 -17.42 -10.04
CA GLU A 499 25.61 -17.36 -8.66
C GLU A 499 24.29 -18.12 -8.46
N ASP A 500 24.05 -18.73 -7.32
CA ASP A 500 24.86 -18.74 -6.10
C ASP A 500 25.63 -20.08 -5.98
N ALA A 501 26.96 -20.02 -5.87
CA ALA A 501 27.84 -21.17 -5.71
C ALA A 501 28.10 -21.54 -4.25
N SER A 502 27.38 -20.94 -3.29
CA SER A 502 27.52 -21.24 -1.88
C SER A 502 27.11 -22.69 -1.56
N PRO A 503 27.65 -23.31 -0.49
CA PRO A 503 27.28 -24.68 -0.11
C PRO A 503 25.76 -24.86 0.14
N ASP A 504 25.11 -23.84 0.69
CA ASP A 504 23.67 -23.86 0.96
C ASP A 504 22.86 -23.82 -0.35
N ALA A 505 23.31 -23.04 -1.34
CA ALA A 505 22.71 -22.98 -2.68
C ALA A 505 22.89 -24.30 -3.45
N LEU A 506 24.10 -24.85 -3.51
CA LEU A 506 24.36 -26.14 -4.17
C LEU A 506 23.52 -27.27 -3.58
N LYS A 507 23.33 -27.28 -2.25
CA LYS A 507 22.42 -28.22 -1.58
C LYS A 507 20.96 -28.02 -2.00
N ALA A 508 20.52 -26.78 -2.14
CA ALA A 508 19.17 -26.45 -2.63
C ALA A 508 18.98 -26.91 -4.09
N TYR A 509 19.99 -26.71 -4.95
CA TYR A 509 19.98 -27.15 -6.35
C TYR A 509 19.87 -28.67 -6.45
N ALA A 510 20.70 -29.40 -5.71
CA ALA A 510 20.64 -30.87 -5.65
C ALA A 510 19.26 -31.37 -5.21
N LYS A 511 18.67 -30.73 -4.18
CA LYS A 511 17.32 -31.07 -3.70
C LYS A 511 16.24 -30.80 -4.75
N ALA A 512 16.42 -29.81 -5.62
CA ALA A 512 15.55 -29.50 -6.75
C ALA A 512 15.79 -30.37 -8.00
N GLY A 513 16.70 -31.36 -7.91
CA GLY A 513 17.07 -32.21 -9.04
C GLY A 513 17.82 -31.46 -10.13
N LEU A 514 18.64 -30.47 -9.74
CA LEU A 514 19.60 -29.79 -10.59
C LEU A 514 21.01 -30.29 -10.28
N PRO A 515 21.92 -30.36 -11.28
CA PRO A 515 23.33 -30.63 -11.02
C PRO A 515 23.96 -29.60 -10.08
N THR A 516 24.98 -29.99 -9.34
CA THR A 516 25.78 -29.06 -8.52
C THR A 516 27.02 -28.54 -9.25
N ASP A 517 27.30 -29.06 -10.44
CA ASP A 517 28.29 -28.52 -11.35
C ASP A 517 27.63 -27.41 -12.18
N LEU A 518 27.91 -26.16 -11.80
CA LEU A 518 27.31 -25.00 -12.45
C LEU A 518 27.85 -24.77 -13.88
N ASP A 519 29.07 -25.24 -14.19
CA ASP A 519 29.57 -25.21 -15.58
C ASP A 519 28.69 -26.12 -16.45
N LYS A 520 28.31 -27.29 -15.93
CA LYS A 520 27.39 -28.19 -16.63
C LYS A 520 26.00 -27.57 -16.83
N ILE A 521 25.51 -26.81 -15.86
CA ILE A 521 24.21 -26.11 -15.99
C ILE A 521 24.29 -25.04 -17.08
N ARG A 522 25.32 -24.19 -17.08
CA ARG A 522 25.46 -23.10 -18.06
C ARG A 522 25.68 -23.58 -19.50
N ASN A 523 26.30 -24.75 -19.68
CA ASN A 523 26.56 -25.32 -21.01
C ASN A 523 25.39 -26.17 -21.56
N ASP A 524 24.22 -26.13 -20.93
CA ASP A 524 23.02 -26.86 -21.35
C ASP A 524 21.78 -25.95 -21.18
N ASP A 525 21.18 -25.55 -22.29
CA ASP A 525 20.07 -24.57 -22.30
C ASP A 525 18.87 -25.01 -21.45
N ALA A 526 18.56 -26.31 -21.42
CA ALA A 526 17.44 -26.83 -20.65
C ALA A 526 17.74 -26.79 -19.14
N LEU A 527 18.98 -27.10 -18.75
CA LEU A 527 19.43 -26.98 -17.37
C LEU A 527 19.53 -25.52 -16.93
N LEU A 528 20.07 -24.63 -17.78
CA LEU A 528 20.16 -23.20 -17.51
C LEU A 528 18.77 -22.61 -17.29
N SER A 529 17.83 -22.86 -18.20
CA SER A 529 16.44 -22.40 -18.06
C SER A 529 15.80 -22.89 -16.75
N LYS A 530 15.92 -24.19 -16.43
CA LYS A 530 15.39 -24.75 -15.17
C LYS A 530 16.03 -24.12 -13.93
N TRP A 531 17.31 -23.82 -13.98
CA TRP A 531 18.03 -23.20 -12.87
C TRP A 531 17.69 -21.71 -12.70
N THR A 532 17.60 -20.95 -13.79
CA THR A 532 17.10 -19.57 -13.82
C THR A 532 15.72 -19.47 -13.18
N ASP A 533 14.80 -20.34 -13.61
CA ASP A 533 13.45 -20.47 -13.03
C ASP A 533 13.48 -20.73 -11.52
N PHE A 534 14.37 -21.60 -11.08
CA PHE A 534 14.53 -21.95 -9.67
C PHE A 534 15.06 -20.76 -8.85
N LYS A 535 16.03 -20.00 -9.38
CA LYS A 535 16.57 -18.79 -8.74
C LYS A 535 15.49 -17.71 -8.59
N ILE A 536 14.79 -17.37 -9.69
CA ILE A 536 13.70 -16.38 -9.71
C ILE A 536 12.63 -16.77 -8.69
N LYS A 537 12.14 -18.01 -8.73
CA LYS A 537 11.10 -18.50 -7.79
C LYS A 537 11.58 -18.41 -6.35
N THR A 538 12.85 -18.72 -6.07
CA THR A 538 13.39 -18.65 -4.71
C THR A 538 13.41 -17.24 -4.16
N ILE A 539 13.94 -16.28 -4.93
CA ILE A 539 14.02 -14.86 -4.54
C ILE A 539 12.62 -14.30 -4.32
N ASP A 540 11.72 -14.49 -5.29
CA ASP A 540 10.38 -13.93 -5.22
C ASP A 540 9.53 -14.57 -4.12
N ASN A 541 9.66 -15.88 -3.89
CA ASN A 541 8.99 -16.56 -2.76
C ASN A 541 9.48 -16.02 -1.42
N PHE A 542 10.77 -15.69 -1.34
CA PHE A 542 11.30 -15.10 -0.13
C PHE A 542 10.78 -13.68 0.08
N ALA A 543 10.81 -12.82 -0.94
CA ALA A 543 10.23 -11.48 -0.89
C ALA A 543 8.73 -11.49 -0.49
N MET A 544 7.93 -12.36 -1.11
CA MET A 544 6.50 -12.48 -0.78
C MET A 544 6.25 -13.04 0.62
N LYS A 545 7.13 -13.91 1.13
CA LYS A 545 7.06 -14.31 2.54
C LYS A 545 7.32 -13.13 3.46
N LEU A 546 8.35 -12.32 3.21
CA LEU A 546 8.64 -11.12 4.00
C LEU A 546 7.48 -10.13 3.97
N ALA A 547 6.90 -9.88 2.79
CA ALA A 547 5.72 -9.03 2.66
C ALA A 547 4.53 -9.58 3.48
N SER A 548 4.32 -10.91 3.47
CA SER A 548 3.30 -11.55 4.31
C SER A 548 3.57 -11.40 5.81
N ASP A 549 4.84 -11.50 6.24
CA ASP A 549 5.23 -11.32 7.64
C ASP A 549 5.00 -9.85 8.07
N VAL A 550 5.30 -8.89 7.21
CA VAL A 550 5.03 -7.45 7.46
C VAL A 550 3.53 -7.14 7.45
N ARG A 551 2.73 -7.79 6.60
CA ARG A 551 1.25 -7.66 6.58
C ARG A 551 0.59 -8.06 7.90
N TYR A 552 1.27 -8.83 8.76
CA TYR A 552 0.78 -9.05 10.12
C TYR A 552 0.65 -7.73 10.90
N TYR A 553 1.59 -6.81 10.71
CA TYR A 553 1.65 -5.51 11.39
C TYR A 553 1.06 -4.37 10.54
N GLN A 554 1.14 -4.49 9.21
CA GLN A 554 0.63 -3.52 8.23
C GLN A 554 -0.32 -4.21 7.24
N PRO A 555 -1.58 -4.52 7.60
CA PRO A 555 -2.43 -5.43 6.81
C PRO A 555 -2.72 -5.03 5.35
N TYR A 556 -2.73 -3.72 5.06
CA TYR A 556 -2.94 -3.19 3.70
C TYR A 556 -1.67 -2.91 2.92
N LEU A 557 -0.54 -3.48 3.37
CA LEU A 557 0.76 -3.31 2.75
C LEU A 557 0.76 -3.73 1.28
N LEU A 558 1.18 -2.79 0.43
CA LEU A 558 1.49 -3.00 -0.98
C LEU A 558 2.94 -3.42 -1.18
N THR A 559 3.22 -4.00 -2.34
CA THR A 559 4.54 -4.51 -2.71
C THR A 559 5.00 -3.93 -4.04
N ALA A 560 6.20 -3.40 -4.04
CA ALA A 560 6.92 -2.97 -5.23
C ALA A 560 8.28 -3.68 -5.28
N ARG A 561 8.84 -3.86 -6.48
CA ARG A 561 10.20 -4.39 -6.65
C ARG A 561 10.91 -3.63 -7.77
N ASN A 562 12.15 -3.22 -7.54
CA ASN A 562 12.99 -2.68 -8.60
C ASN A 562 13.41 -3.78 -9.59
N MET A 563 13.39 -3.42 -10.87
CA MET A 563 13.75 -4.30 -11.98
C MET A 563 14.71 -3.59 -12.93
N TYR A 564 15.77 -4.28 -13.32
CA TYR A 564 16.71 -3.78 -14.33
C TYR A 564 16.03 -3.68 -15.69
N ALA A 565 16.30 -2.59 -16.42
CA ALA A 565 15.67 -2.37 -17.73
C ALA A 565 16.05 -3.46 -18.74
N GLN A 566 17.24 -4.04 -18.65
CA GLN A 566 17.65 -5.16 -19.49
C GLN A 566 16.70 -6.36 -19.40
N VAL A 567 16.13 -6.64 -18.23
CA VAL A 567 15.16 -7.73 -18.02
C VAL A 567 13.83 -7.41 -18.71
N ALA A 568 13.44 -6.13 -18.70
CA ALA A 568 12.28 -5.68 -19.45
C ALA A 568 12.50 -5.69 -20.97
N LEU A 569 13.71 -5.36 -21.43
CA LEU A 569 14.04 -5.26 -22.86
C LEU A 569 14.34 -6.63 -23.50
N SER A 570 14.94 -7.55 -22.75
CA SER A 570 15.41 -8.84 -23.24
C SER A 570 15.07 -9.97 -22.27
N PRO A 571 14.17 -10.90 -22.65
CA PRO A 571 13.86 -12.08 -21.83
C PRO A 571 15.07 -12.97 -21.57
N TYR A 572 16.09 -12.92 -22.42
CA TYR A 572 17.31 -13.69 -22.21
C TYR A 572 18.10 -13.18 -20.98
N ALA A 573 17.90 -11.91 -20.59
CA ALA A 573 18.55 -11.32 -19.43
C ALA A 573 18.08 -11.88 -18.09
N GLU A 574 16.96 -12.60 -18.06
CA GLU A 574 16.50 -13.31 -16.87
C GLU A 574 17.58 -14.28 -16.33
N ASN A 575 18.41 -14.86 -17.21
CA ASN A 575 19.45 -15.82 -16.84
C ASN A 575 20.53 -15.25 -15.90
N TRP A 576 20.95 -14.01 -16.13
CA TRP A 576 22.02 -13.35 -15.36
C TRP A 576 21.53 -12.28 -14.39
N TYR A 577 20.24 -11.92 -14.41
CA TYR A 577 19.66 -11.10 -13.33
C TYR A 577 18.88 -11.94 -12.32
N SER A 578 18.38 -13.12 -12.69
CA SER A 578 17.40 -13.88 -11.90
C SER A 578 16.17 -13.04 -11.51
N GLN A 579 15.72 -12.21 -12.44
CA GLN A 579 14.48 -11.47 -12.40
C GLN A 579 13.64 -11.87 -13.62
N SER A 580 12.32 -11.75 -13.55
CA SER A 580 11.43 -11.97 -14.70
C SER A 580 10.33 -10.91 -14.70
N LEU A 581 10.14 -10.24 -15.84
CA LEU A 581 9.10 -9.22 -16.01
C LEU A 581 7.71 -9.84 -15.77
N GLU A 582 7.44 -10.99 -16.39
CA GLU A 582 6.15 -11.67 -16.27
C GLU A 582 5.86 -12.08 -14.82
N GLN A 583 6.83 -12.69 -14.14
CA GLN A 583 6.66 -13.10 -12.75
C GLN A 583 6.49 -11.89 -11.83
N SER A 584 7.23 -10.82 -12.08
CA SER A 584 7.11 -9.60 -11.28
C SER A 584 5.72 -8.97 -11.43
N LEU A 585 5.22 -8.81 -12.65
CA LEU A 585 3.87 -8.31 -12.92
C LEU A 585 2.77 -9.20 -12.32
N LYS A 586 2.98 -10.52 -12.22
CA LYS A 586 2.02 -11.44 -11.59
C LYS A 586 2.01 -11.36 -10.07
N ARG A 587 3.15 -11.07 -9.43
CA ARG A 587 3.34 -11.32 -7.99
C ARG A 587 3.33 -10.08 -7.12
N TYR A 588 3.88 -8.98 -7.61
CA TYR A 588 3.97 -7.72 -6.88
C TYR A 588 2.81 -6.82 -7.27
N ASP A 589 2.42 -5.88 -6.41
CA ASP A 589 1.44 -4.86 -6.77
C ASP A 589 2.02 -3.92 -7.83
N PHE A 590 3.31 -3.59 -7.72
CA PHE A 590 4.05 -2.81 -8.71
C PHE A 590 5.40 -3.43 -9.08
N THR A 591 5.79 -3.30 -10.34
CA THR A 591 7.15 -3.56 -10.85
C THR A 591 7.77 -2.22 -11.23
N ALA A 592 8.78 -1.78 -10.49
CA ALA A 592 9.49 -0.53 -10.73
C ALA A 592 10.66 -0.78 -11.68
N ILE A 593 10.42 -0.62 -12.98
CA ILE A 593 11.48 -0.73 -13.98
C ILE A 593 12.35 0.52 -13.89
N MET A 594 13.64 0.31 -13.63
CA MET A 594 14.66 1.36 -13.62
C MET A 594 14.92 1.80 -15.07
N ALA A 595 14.03 2.63 -15.60
CA ALA A 595 14.06 3.16 -16.96
C ALA A 595 15.10 4.29 -17.06
N MET A 596 16.37 3.93 -16.94
CA MET A 596 17.49 4.84 -16.75
C MET A 596 18.48 4.72 -17.93
N PRO A 597 18.21 5.40 -19.06
CA PRO A 597 18.97 5.19 -20.31
C PRO A 597 20.45 5.54 -20.19
N TYR A 598 20.85 6.49 -19.33
CA TYR A 598 22.27 6.81 -19.15
C TYR A 598 22.98 5.77 -18.28
N MET A 599 22.29 5.20 -17.28
CA MET A 599 22.82 4.05 -16.53
C MET A 599 23.04 2.85 -17.47
N GLU A 600 22.05 2.58 -18.32
CA GLU A 600 22.05 1.49 -19.30
C GLU A 600 22.88 1.77 -20.56
N GLN A 601 23.47 2.97 -20.67
CA GLN A 601 24.25 3.41 -21.84
C GLN A 601 23.48 3.26 -23.17
N ALA A 602 22.18 3.50 -23.14
CA ALA A 602 21.32 3.40 -24.31
C ALA A 602 21.73 4.43 -25.36
N GLU A 603 22.01 3.98 -26.59
CA GLU A 603 22.39 4.85 -27.71
C GLU A 603 21.28 5.86 -28.07
N ASN A 604 20.02 5.47 -27.88
CA ASN A 604 18.86 6.30 -28.16
C ASN A 604 17.85 6.22 -26.99
N PRO A 605 17.86 7.20 -26.07
CA PRO A 605 16.95 7.24 -24.94
C PRO A 605 15.46 7.18 -25.32
N THR A 606 15.06 7.85 -26.41
CA THR A 606 13.66 7.82 -26.87
C THR A 606 13.23 6.42 -27.27
N LYS A 607 14.06 5.72 -28.05
CA LYS A 607 13.80 4.33 -28.46
C LYS A 607 13.80 3.39 -27.26
N PHE A 608 14.72 3.58 -26.31
CA PHE A 608 14.80 2.82 -25.07
C PHE A 608 13.46 2.85 -24.30
N TYR A 609 12.88 4.03 -24.08
CA TYR A 609 11.57 4.14 -23.41
C TYR A 609 10.45 3.48 -24.22
N GLN A 610 10.42 3.68 -25.54
CA GLN A 610 9.42 3.07 -26.43
C GLN A 610 9.45 1.54 -26.39
N ASP A 611 10.65 0.97 -26.39
CA ASP A 611 10.83 -0.49 -26.37
C ASP A 611 10.38 -1.09 -25.03
N ILE A 612 10.66 -0.42 -23.89
CA ILE A 612 10.14 -0.84 -22.57
C ILE A 612 8.61 -0.79 -22.55
N VAL A 613 8.00 0.34 -22.95
CA VAL A 613 6.53 0.49 -22.95
C VAL A 613 5.90 -0.57 -23.86
N LYS A 614 6.46 -0.79 -25.06
CA LYS A 614 6.00 -1.81 -26.00
C LYS A 614 6.05 -3.20 -25.37
N ARG A 615 7.14 -3.56 -24.68
CA ARG A 615 7.25 -4.85 -24.01
C ARG A 615 6.19 -4.99 -22.92
N VAL A 616 6.06 -4.01 -22.04
CA VAL A 616 5.13 -4.06 -20.90
C VAL A 616 3.68 -4.28 -21.37
N LYS A 617 3.28 -3.66 -22.48
CA LYS A 617 1.95 -3.83 -23.09
C LYS A 617 1.64 -5.25 -23.60
N GLN A 618 2.66 -6.09 -23.78
CA GLN A 618 2.46 -7.49 -24.17
C GLN A 618 1.98 -8.36 -23.00
N TYR A 619 1.91 -7.83 -21.78
CA TYR A 619 1.48 -8.54 -20.58
C TYR A 619 0.13 -8.01 -20.06
N PRO A 620 -0.78 -8.90 -19.61
CA PRO A 620 -2.03 -8.49 -18.97
C PRO A 620 -1.78 -7.54 -17.79
N ASN A 621 -2.48 -6.41 -17.78
CA ASN A 621 -2.30 -5.35 -16.78
C ASN A 621 -0.87 -4.78 -16.68
N GLY A 622 0.00 -5.01 -17.67
CA GLY A 622 1.40 -4.57 -17.62
C GLY A 622 1.53 -3.08 -17.32
N ILE A 623 0.77 -2.24 -18.03
CA ILE A 623 0.77 -0.78 -17.83
C ILE A 623 0.26 -0.38 -16.43
N LYS A 624 -0.78 -1.05 -15.92
CA LYS A 624 -1.39 -0.80 -14.59
C LYS A 624 -0.50 -1.26 -13.43
N LYS A 625 0.55 -2.04 -13.71
CA LYS A 625 1.44 -2.61 -12.69
C LYS A 625 2.90 -2.19 -12.85
N THR A 626 3.25 -1.48 -13.91
CA THR A 626 4.62 -0.98 -14.12
C THR A 626 4.75 0.46 -13.69
N VAL A 627 5.71 0.72 -12.81
CA VAL A 627 6.27 2.05 -12.57
C VAL A 627 7.48 2.22 -13.48
N PHE A 628 7.48 3.28 -14.29
CA PHE A 628 8.65 3.71 -15.04
C PHE A 628 9.47 4.66 -14.16
N GLU A 629 10.54 4.15 -13.55
CA GLU A 629 11.40 4.90 -12.64
C GLU A 629 12.54 5.57 -13.42
N LEU A 630 12.49 6.90 -13.49
CA LEU A 630 13.45 7.73 -14.23
C LEU A 630 14.66 8.08 -13.35
N GLN A 631 15.79 8.32 -14.00
CA GLN A 631 16.95 8.88 -13.32
C GLN A 631 16.93 10.41 -13.31
N ALA A 632 17.11 10.99 -12.14
CA ALA A 632 17.32 12.43 -11.96
C ALA A 632 18.81 12.81 -11.91
N THR A 633 19.70 11.82 -11.81
CA THR A 633 21.15 11.98 -11.84
C THR A 633 21.75 11.03 -12.88
N ASN A 634 22.71 11.50 -13.67
CA ASN A 634 23.53 10.65 -14.51
C ASN A 634 24.71 10.12 -13.69
N TRP A 635 24.57 8.92 -13.11
CA TRP A 635 25.59 8.33 -12.23
C TRP A 635 26.95 8.05 -12.91
N ARG A 636 27.02 8.04 -14.26
CA ARG A 636 28.31 7.87 -14.96
C ARG A 636 29.13 9.16 -14.97
N THR A 637 28.48 10.32 -14.93
CA THR A 637 29.13 11.64 -14.91
C THR A 637 28.94 12.38 -13.58
N ASN A 638 28.12 11.81 -12.70
CA ASN A 638 27.66 12.40 -11.44
C ASN A 638 27.04 13.79 -11.60
N GLN A 639 26.36 14.04 -12.74
CA GLN A 639 25.69 15.31 -13.03
C GLN A 639 24.16 15.16 -12.96
N PRO A 640 23.43 16.18 -12.49
CA PRO A 640 21.97 16.16 -12.53
C PRO A 640 21.46 16.09 -13.98
N VAL A 641 20.45 15.24 -14.21
CA VAL A 641 19.69 15.23 -15.47
C VAL A 641 18.80 16.47 -15.50
N PRO A 642 18.80 17.31 -16.55
CA PRO A 642 18.01 18.54 -16.57
C PRO A 642 16.52 18.30 -16.27
N SER A 643 15.90 19.12 -15.40
CA SER A 643 14.48 19.01 -15.05
C SER A 643 13.56 19.04 -16.28
N GLN A 644 13.91 19.81 -17.31
CA GLN A 644 13.17 19.86 -18.57
C GLN A 644 13.18 18.50 -19.30
N GLU A 645 14.30 17.78 -19.28
CA GLU A 645 14.41 16.46 -19.90
C GLU A 645 13.54 15.43 -19.18
N LEU A 646 13.52 15.46 -17.84
CA LEU A 646 12.60 14.65 -17.03
C LEU A 646 11.13 14.95 -17.39
N VAL A 647 10.74 16.23 -17.45
CA VAL A 647 9.39 16.65 -17.84
C VAL A 647 8.99 16.15 -19.22
N ASP A 648 9.87 16.31 -20.21
CA ASP A 648 9.59 15.88 -21.58
C ASP A 648 9.50 14.36 -21.68
N THR A 649 10.30 13.64 -20.90
CA THR A 649 10.24 12.18 -20.77
C THR A 649 8.93 11.73 -20.13
N ILE A 650 8.50 12.32 -19.02
CA ILE A 650 7.23 12.00 -18.35
C ILE A 650 6.06 12.24 -19.32
N ARG A 651 6.06 13.38 -20.03
CA ARG A 651 5.02 13.70 -21.03
C ARG A 651 4.99 12.67 -22.15
N SER A 652 6.16 12.22 -22.61
CA SER A 652 6.28 11.17 -23.63
C SER A 652 5.79 9.80 -23.13
N LEU A 653 6.11 9.41 -21.90
CA LEU A 653 5.62 8.16 -21.32
C LEU A 653 4.09 8.19 -21.19
N TYR A 654 3.52 9.29 -20.73
CA TYR A 654 2.06 9.45 -20.63
C TYR A 654 1.35 9.40 -21.98
N SER A 655 1.94 9.96 -23.05
CA SER A 655 1.36 9.87 -24.40
C SER A 655 1.46 8.46 -25.00
N GLN A 656 2.43 7.66 -24.55
CA GLN A 656 2.58 6.25 -24.91
C GLN A 656 1.67 5.31 -24.08
N GLY A 657 0.96 5.85 -23.09
CA GLY A 657 0.00 5.11 -22.27
C GLY A 657 0.51 4.71 -20.89
N ALA A 658 1.75 5.05 -20.51
CA ALA A 658 2.23 4.79 -19.15
C ALA A 658 1.30 5.41 -18.11
N MET A 659 1.03 4.66 -17.03
CA MET A 659 0.15 5.10 -15.95
C MET A 659 0.93 5.60 -14.74
N HIS A 660 2.04 4.94 -14.40
CA HIS A 660 2.80 5.19 -13.18
C HIS A 660 4.22 5.62 -13.52
N VAL A 661 4.69 6.73 -12.94
CA VAL A 661 6.02 7.27 -13.20
C VAL A 661 6.65 7.70 -11.88
N GLY A 662 7.92 7.37 -11.70
CA GLY A 662 8.73 7.79 -10.57
C GLY A 662 10.05 8.39 -11.02
N TYR A 663 10.79 8.99 -10.08
CA TYR A 663 12.15 9.42 -10.32
C TYR A 663 13.05 9.20 -9.10
N TYR A 664 14.34 8.99 -9.34
CA TYR A 664 15.37 8.84 -8.32
C TYR A 664 16.70 9.49 -8.74
N PRO A 665 17.43 10.20 -7.83
CA PRO A 665 17.00 10.64 -6.50
C PRO A 665 16.28 12.00 -6.53
N ASP A 666 15.54 12.31 -5.46
CA ASP A 666 15.30 13.71 -5.07
C ASP A 666 16.51 14.24 -4.29
N ASP A 667 17.11 15.34 -4.74
CA ASP A 667 18.23 16.02 -4.08
C ASP A 667 17.73 17.32 -3.44
N PRO A 668 17.35 17.29 -2.15
CA PRO A 668 16.84 18.46 -1.45
C PRO A 668 17.90 19.55 -1.25
N PHE A 669 19.20 19.23 -1.35
CA PHE A 669 20.27 20.21 -1.17
C PHE A 669 20.51 21.07 -2.39
N LYS A 670 20.27 20.51 -3.58
CA LYS A 670 20.41 21.21 -4.87
C LYS A 670 19.08 21.69 -5.44
N ASP A 671 17.99 21.46 -4.71
CA ASP A 671 16.62 21.64 -5.17
C ASP A 671 16.33 20.97 -6.52
N HIS A 672 16.82 19.73 -6.68
CA HIS A 672 16.78 19.02 -7.96
C HIS A 672 16.03 17.68 -7.86
N PRO A 673 15.11 17.35 -8.78
CA PRO A 673 14.60 18.18 -9.87
C PRO A 673 13.74 19.37 -9.40
N ASP A 674 13.44 20.28 -10.34
CA ASP A 674 12.56 21.42 -10.09
C ASP A 674 11.13 20.95 -9.80
N THR A 675 10.63 21.26 -8.60
CA THR A 675 9.35 20.74 -8.11
C THR A 675 8.15 21.35 -8.84
N GLN A 676 8.23 22.60 -9.30
CA GLN A 676 7.11 23.22 -10.02
C GLN A 676 6.94 22.59 -11.40
N MET A 677 8.04 22.36 -12.09
CA MET A 677 8.06 21.66 -13.37
C MET A 677 7.51 20.23 -13.24
N LEU A 678 7.90 19.50 -12.18
CA LEU A 678 7.35 18.17 -11.88
C LEU A 678 5.85 18.21 -11.59
N HIS A 679 5.40 19.17 -10.79
CA HIS A 679 3.99 19.35 -10.48
C HIS A 679 3.16 19.54 -11.75
N ASP A 680 3.59 20.42 -12.64
CA ASP A 680 2.84 20.74 -13.85
C ASP A 680 2.70 19.53 -14.77
N VAL A 681 3.74 18.71 -14.92
CA VAL A 681 3.65 17.49 -15.72
C VAL A 681 2.86 16.38 -15.02
N PHE A 682 3.01 16.19 -13.71
CA PHE A 682 2.24 15.20 -12.96
C PHE A 682 0.75 15.56 -12.89
N ALA A 683 0.39 16.85 -12.86
CA ALA A 683 -0.99 17.32 -12.87
C ALA A 683 -1.74 16.94 -14.16
N THR A 684 -1.03 16.59 -15.25
CA THR A 684 -1.66 16.12 -16.50
C THR A 684 -2.34 14.75 -16.37
N LYS A 685 -2.05 13.98 -15.31
CA LYS A 685 -2.77 12.74 -14.96
C LYS A 685 -3.58 12.93 -13.68
N PRO A 686 -4.84 12.45 -13.64
CA PRO A 686 -5.68 12.57 -12.45
C PRO A 686 -5.12 11.74 -11.29
N SER A 687 -5.29 12.23 -10.07
CA SER A 687 -4.97 11.46 -8.85
C SER A 687 -6.12 10.55 -8.39
N LYS A 688 -7.20 10.42 -9.19
CA LYS A 688 -8.35 9.55 -8.93
C LYS A 688 -8.15 8.18 -9.58
N LEU A 689 -8.95 7.20 -9.15
CA LEU A 689 -8.98 5.86 -9.75
C LEU A 689 -9.59 5.94 -11.17
N VAL A 690 -9.00 5.20 -12.10
CA VAL A 690 -9.40 5.10 -13.51
C VAL A 690 -9.56 3.61 -13.85
N PRO A 691 -10.71 3.18 -14.41
CA PRO A 691 -10.97 1.78 -14.76
C PRO A 691 -9.88 1.10 -15.59
#